data_AF-A0A7G6ADQ8-F1
#
_entry.id   AF-A0A7G6ADQ8-F1
#
_cell.length_a   1.000
_cell.length_b   1.000
_cell.length_c   1.000
_cell.angle_alpha   90.00
_cell.angle_beta   90.00
_cell.angle_gamma   90.00
#
_symmetry.space_group_name_H-M   'P 1'
#
loop_
_entity.id
_entity.type
_entity.pdbx_description
1 polymer ?
#
loop_
_entity_poly.entity_id
_entity_poly.type
_entity_poly.pdbx_seq_one_letter_code
_entity_poly.pdbx_strand_id
1 'polypeptide(L)'
;MKTIHGIALAIALAAAFNLAHAVNKPGVDAFFDAMTIEAAPGQQARFVAGDNLAGYFEGFTHSVDAGAGYVFKSGTVFHNYLSLVDGARNERASGRERVLPYGHRVDYANGSSEELALLSKQRALALRVSAAQPARLALRALLKTQGAVMQSDGVVIVAPGKDARLYMALATDRPFTLEEGLTLRATAPGTSLLVVAAFADSAHEAAARARALAAGDPIGDERRATYAALTRSYLATNDTEYDKALNWAKASSRLFVVDEYGAGIWAGLPRFRENWGRDTFIALPGTLLVSGEFDSARAVLANFARYQNLRTPRDADYGRIPNRVSPDEIIYNTVDGTPWMLREAFEYIRYTGDRAFAADMYKLAVPYFEGAIANHVDSDGLLRHAASDTWMDARVENPTHQPWSDRGPRAVEIQALWYTALQTGAWFAEQAGDTGRAQQWRALASKAQASFLRLFWDGEVMADRLRQDGSRDVKVRPNQLMLASIPFDDFVPPAVQARVTRNAVSQLLYPYGIASLSQDDPTFHPRHENPAFHHKDAAYHNGTIWGWNAGFTVTALNRFGYQDMGWALTQNLGRQILGLGTLGTLGSMSENLDALPHEGGRLQPTGTFAQSWAWPNMRATPTRITSASAPTWRKIPGLRAGDPRRPEALRGDPALRPGRVARRRFSPRAWRPALGPCACAARRRVRCAWPGWTPTKVARRPRSGWCRARR
;
A
#
# COMPACT_ATOMS: atom_id res chain seq x y z
N MET A 1 31.87 -25.32 43.43
CA MET A 1 30.41 -25.06 43.41
C MET A 1 29.97 -23.83 42.61
N LYS A 2 30.76 -22.74 42.51
CA LYS A 2 30.40 -21.55 41.69
C LYS A 2 30.49 -21.76 40.17
N THR A 3 31.32 -22.69 39.69
CA THR A 3 31.51 -22.98 38.26
C THR A 3 30.37 -23.83 37.67
N ILE A 4 29.71 -24.66 38.48
CA ILE A 4 28.62 -25.54 38.04
C ILE A 4 27.31 -24.74 37.87
N HIS A 5 27.08 -23.72 38.69
CA HIS A 5 25.90 -22.83 38.57
C HIS A 5 25.96 -21.92 37.34
N GLY A 6 27.16 -21.51 36.90
CA GLY A 6 27.33 -20.70 35.68
C GLY A 6 27.06 -21.50 34.40
N ILE A 7 27.43 -22.77 34.37
CA ILE A 7 27.19 -23.67 33.24
C ILE A 7 25.71 -24.07 33.17
N ALA A 8 25.06 -24.35 34.31
CA ALA A 8 23.63 -24.64 34.35
C ALA A 8 22.77 -23.43 33.91
N LEU A 9 23.16 -22.20 34.28
CA LEU A 9 22.47 -20.98 33.85
C LEU A 9 22.69 -20.69 32.36
N ALA A 10 23.88 -20.96 31.83
CA ALA A 10 24.18 -20.82 30.40
C ALA A 10 23.45 -21.88 29.55
N ILE A 11 23.30 -23.11 30.05
CA ILE A 11 22.50 -24.16 29.39
C ILE A 11 21.00 -23.86 29.49
N ALA A 12 20.51 -23.32 30.61
CA ALA A 12 19.11 -22.90 30.74
C ALA A 12 18.79 -21.69 29.84
N LEU A 13 19.71 -20.73 29.68
CA LEU A 13 19.58 -19.64 28.72
C LEU A 13 19.69 -20.13 27.27
N ALA A 14 20.59 -21.06 26.96
CA ALA A 14 20.69 -21.65 25.63
C ALA A 14 19.46 -22.49 25.26
N ALA A 15 18.84 -23.18 26.24
CA ALA A 15 17.58 -23.89 26.07
C ALA A 15 16.38 -22.95 25.93
N ALA A 16 16.39 -21.81 26.63
CA ALA A 16 15.36 -20.77 26.50
C ALA A 16 15.46 -19.97 25.18
N PHE A 17 16.66 -19.84 24.60
CA PHE A 17 16.87 -19.18 23.31
C PHE A 17 16.67 -20.10 22.08
N ASN A 18 16.58 -21.43 22.29
CA ASN A 18 16.31 -22.40 21.22
C ASN A 18 14.81 -22.71 21.01
N LEU A 19 13.90 -21.95 21.62
CA LEU A 19 12.46 -22.04 21.41
C LEU A 19 11.90 -20.88 20.58
N ALA A 20 12.70 -20.30 19.69
CA ALA A 20 12.12 -19.81 18.45
C ALA A 20 11.67 -21.05 17.67
N HIS A 21 10.51 -21.62 18.06
CA HIS A 21 9.81 -22.56 17.20
C HIS A 21 9.78 -21.89 15.84
N ALA A 22 10.38 -22.53 14.83
CA ALA A 22 10.14 -22.12 13.46
C ALA A 22 8.62 -22.02 13.34
N VAL A 23 8.12 -20.82 13.03
CA VAL A 23 6.69 -20.64 12.81
C VAL A 23 6.36 -21.56 11.64
N ASN A 24 5.72 -22.69 11.95
CA ASN A 24 5.39 -23.67 10.94
C ASN A 24 4.39 -23.03 10.01
N LYS A 25 4.77 -22.88 8.74
CA LYS A 25 3.87 -22.36 7.71
C LYS A 25 2.66 -23.31 7.65
N PRO A 26 1.42 -22.80 7.77
CA PRO A 26 0.25 -23.64 7.61
C PRO A 26 0.21 -24.23 6.22
N GLY A 27 -0.44 -25.39 6.05
CA GLY A 27 -0.71 -25.93 4.71
C GLY A 27 -1.61 -25.00 3.89
N VAL A 28 -1.68 -25.23 2.57
CA VAL A 28 -2.42 -24.36 1.62
C VAL A 28 -3.85 -24.11 2.06
N ASP A 29 -4.59 -25.16 2.44
CA ASP A 29 -5.99 -25.02 2.86
C ASP A 29 -6.12 -24.21 4.15
N ALA A 30 -5.40 -24.59 5.21
CA ALA A 30 -5.41 -23.89 6.49
C ALA A 30 -5.00 -22.41 6.36
N PHE A 31 -4.09 -22.09 5.45
CA PHE A 31 -3.68 -20.71 5.17
C PHE A 31 -4.84 -19.89 4.58
N PHE A 32 -5.52 -20.39 3.55
CA PHE A 32 -6.64 -19.66 2.94
C PHE A 32 -7.88 -19.63 3.82
N ASP A 33 -8.13 -20.65 4.63
CA ASP A 33 -9.19 -20.64 5.64
C ASP A 33 -8.96 -19.52 6.66
N ALA A 34 -7.72 -19.37 7.14
CA ALA A 34 -7.36 -18.27 8.05
C ALA A 34 -7.43 -16.89 7.37
N MET A 35 -7.16 -16.81 6.07
CA MET A 35 -7.23 -15.56 5.31
C MET A 35 -8.65 -15.13 4.97
N THR A 36 -9.61 -16.04 4.86
CA THR A 36 -10.94 -15.75 4.31
C THR A 36 -11.63 -14.56 4.99
N ILE A 37 -12.09 -13.56 4.22
CA ILE A 37 -13.00 -12.52 4.74
C ILE A 37 -14.45 -12.98 4.50
N GLU A 38 -15.21 -13.20 5.57
CA GLU A 38 -16.62 -13.55 5.44
C GLU A 38 -17.47 -12.29 5.31
N ALA A 39 -18.30 -12.22 4.27
CA ALA A 39 -19.28 -11.16 4.13
C ALA A 39 -20.51 -11.48 5.00
N ALA A 40 -21.04 -10.47 5.68
CA ALA A 40 -22.29 -10.63 6.41
C ALA A 40 -23.44 -10.89 5.42
N PRO A 41 -24.45 -11.73 5.74
CA PRO A 41 -25.56 -12.03 4.85
C PRO A 41 -26.20 -10.76 4.27
N GLY A 42 -26.30 -10.68 2.95
CA GLY A 42 -26.85 -9.52 2.22
C GLY A 42 -25.95 -8.28 2.16
N GLN A 43 -24.75 -8.31 2.76
CA GLN A 43 -23.76 -7.25 2.63
C GLN A 43 -23.19 -7.21 1.20
N GLN A 44 -23.48 -6.16 0.45
CA GLN A 44 -22.85 -5.94 -0.86
C GLN A 44 -21.54 -5.15 -0.69
N ALA A 45 -20.45 -5.85 -0.43
CA ALA A 45 -19.12 -5.28 -0.29
C ALA A 45 -18.28 -5.56 -1.53
N ARG A 46 -17.53 -4.55 -1.99
CA ARG A 46 -16.62 -4.68 -3.15
C ARG A 46 -15.44 -5.57 -2.79
N PHE A 47 -15.00 -6.40 -3.73
CA PHE A 47 -13.70 -7.08 -3.69
C PHE A 47 -13.04 -7.04 -5.07
N VAL A 48 -11.71 -7.19 -5.09
CA VAL A 48 -10.93 -7.20 -6.33
C VAL A 48 -9.85 -8.28 -6.33
N ALA A 49 -9.53 -8.78 -7.51
CA ALA A 49 -8.40 -9.67 -7.77
C ALA A 49 -7.65 -9.17 -9.02
N GLY A 50 -6.32 -9.28 -9.06
CA GLY A 50 -5.50 -8.86 -10.20
C GLY A 50 -5.04 -10.06 -11.03
N ASP A 51 -4.97 -9.93 -12.34
CA ASP A 51 -4.41 -10.99 -13.22
C ASP A 51 -2.87 -10.92 -13.31
N ASN A 52 -2.27 -9.90 -12.71
CA ASN A 52 -0.85 -9.58 -12.75
C ASN A 52 -0.27 -9.36 -14.16
N LEU A 53 -1.11 -9.11 -15.17
CA LEU A 53 -0.69 -8.80 -16.53
C LEU A 53 -1.13 -7.38 -16.89
N ALA A 54 -2.42 -7.19 -17.08
CA ALA A 54 -3.02 -5.95 -17.57
C ALA A 54 -4.52 -5.85 -17.25
N GLY A 55 -5.03 -6.71 -16.35
CA GLY A 55 -6.45 -6.78 -16.00
C GLY A 55 -6.69 -7.06 -14.53
N TYR A 56 -7.92 -6.81 -14.09
CA TYR A 56 -8.38 -7.13 -12.74
C TYR A 56 -9.85 -7.50 -12.78
N PHE A 57 -10.29 -8.33 -11.84
CA PHE A 57 -11.70 -8.61 -11.60
C PHE A 57 -12.22 -7.70 -10.49
N GLU A 58 -13.38 -7.06 -10.71
CA GLU A 58 -14.13 -6.33 -9.67
C GLU A 58 -15.53 -6.94 -9.53
N GLY A 59 -15.82 -7.41 -8.32
CA GLY A 59 -17.11 -7.97 -7.94
C GLY A 59 -17.64 -7.40 -6.62
N PHE A 60 -18.87 -7.76 -6.30
CA PHE A 60 -19.53 -7.43 -5.05
C PHE A 60 -20.10 -8.70 -4.43
N THR A 61 -19.93 -8.85 -3.12
CA THR A 61 -20.52 -9.96 -2.37
C THR A 61 -22.04 -9.90 -2.41
N HIS A 62 -22.69 -11.05 -2.36
CA HIS A 62 -24.15 -11.22 -2.41
C HIS A 62 -24.82 -10.58 -3.64
N SER A 63 -24.07 -10.36 -4.73
CA SER A 63 -24.56 -9.74 -5.96
C SER A 63 -23.98 -10.41 -7.20
N VAL A 64 -24.80 -10.51 -8.24
CA VAL A 64 -24.38 -10.92 -9.59
C VAL A 64 -24.39 -9.75 -10.58
N ASP A 65 -25.02 -8.63 -10.19
CA ASP A 65 -25.27 -7.48 -11.06
C ASP A 65 -24.32 -6.31 -10.80
N ALA A 66 -23.78 -6.22 -9.57
CA ALA A 66 -22.86 -5.17 -9.18
C ALA A 66 -21.41 -5.56 -9.52
N GLY A 67 -20.61 -4.56 -9.91
CA GLY A 67 -19.21 -4.71 -10.28
C GLY A 67 -18.93 -4.41 -11.75
N ALA A 68 -17.65 -4.30 -12.06
CA ALA A 68 -17.18 -4.08 -13.42
C ALA A 68 -16.90 -5.40 -14.17
N GLY A 69 -16.72 -6.52 -13.45
CA GLY A 69 -16.32 -7.80 -14.02
C GLY A 69 -14.82 -7.90 -14.26
N TYR A 70 -14.41 -8.64 -15.29
CA TYR A 70 -12.99 -8.76 -15.65
C TYR A 70 -12.56 -7.63 -16.60
N VAL A 71 -11.94 -6.61 -16.01
CA VAL A 71 -11.66 -5.32 -16.65
C VAL A 71 -10.28 -5.31 -17.31
N PHE A 72 -10.25 -5.01 -18.60
CA PHE A 72 -9.05 -4.72 -19.37
C PHE A 72 -9.03 -3.25 -19.81
N LYS A 73 -7.89 -2.72 -20.23
CA LYS A 73 -7.84 -1.38 -20.86
C LYS A 73 -8.65 -1.36 -22.16
N SER A 74 -8.70 -2.50 -22.84
CA SER A 74 -9.45 -2.72 -24.08
C SER A 74 -10.93 -3.06 -23.86
N GLY A 75 -11.52 -2.73 -22.71
CA GLY A 75 -12.93 -3.02 -22.39
C GLY A 75 -13.16 -4.35 -21.67
N THR A 76 -14.36 -4.49 -21.10
CA THR A 76 -14.77 -5.66 -20.30
C THR A 76 -15.77 -6.51 -21.09
N VAL A 77 -15.46 -7.79 -21.30
CA VAL A 77 -16.40 -8.78 -21.88
C VAL A 77 -17.15 -9.51 -20.78
N PHE A 78 -16.43 -10.16 -19.88
CA PHE A 78 -17.02 -10.94 -18.79
C PHE A 78 -17.43 -10.05 -17.61
N HIS A 79 -18.70 -10.15 -17.21
CA HIS A 79 -19.25 -9.43 -16.07
C HIS A 79 -19.24 -10.29 -14.80
N ASN A 80 -19.94 -11.42 -14.83
CA ASN A 80 -20.17 -12.28 -13.66
C ASN A 80 -20.68 -13.66 -14.12
N TYR A 81 -21.23 -14.47 -13.22
CA TYR A 81 -21.74 -15.81 -13.53
C TYR A 81 -22.90 -16.22 -12.61
N LEU A 82 -23.72 -17.16 -13.10
CA LEU A 82 -24.73 -17.86 -12.31
C LEU A 82 -24.38 -19.36 -12.25
N SER A 83 -24.54 -19.98 -11.08
CA SER A 83 -24.47 -21.44 -10.93
C SER A 83 -25.85 -22.06 -10.77
N LEU A 84 -26.02 -23.27 -11.33
CA LEU A 84 -27.26 -24.04 -11.28
C LEU A 84 -26.99 -25.49 -10.89
N VAL A 85 -27.88 -26.04 -10.06
CA VAL A 85 -27.89 -27.45 -9.62
C VAL A 85 -29.27 -28.02 -9.90
N ASP A 86 -29.34 -29.07 -10.73
CA ASP A 86 -30.60 -29.69 -11.19
C ASP A 86 -31.60 -28.67 -11.79
N GLY A 87 -31.05 -27.66 -12.47
CA GLY A 87 -31.84 -26.58 -13.09
C GLY A 87 -32.26 -25.48 -12.12
N ALA A 88 -32.15 -25.67 -10.81
CA ALA A 88 -32.38 -24.61 -9.83
C ALA A 88 -31.16 -23.69 -9.74
N ARG A 89 -31.38 -22.38 -9.74
CA ARG A 89 -30.34 -21.37 -9.56
C ARG A 89 -29.91 -21.32 -8.10
N ASN A 90 -28.61 -21.22 -7.88
CA ASN A 90 -28.06 -20.84 -6.60
C ASN A 90 -28.20 -19.32 -6.38
N GLU A 91 -28.92 -18.94 -5.32
CA GLU A 91 -29.21 -17.54 -5.01
C GLU A 91 -28.08 -16.90 -4.20
N ARG A 92 -27.14 -16.22 -4.87
CA ARG A 92 -25.95 -15.61 -4.23
C ARG A 92 -26.28 -14.68 -3.06
N ALA A 93 -27.43 -14.02 -3.11
CA ALA A 93 -27.91 -13.14 -2.04
C ALA A 93 -28.16 -13.86 -0.70
N SER A 94 -28.43 -15.17 -0.71
CA SER A 94 -28.69 -15.98 0.49
C SER A 94 -27.55 -16.93 0.85
N GLY A 95 -26.50 -16.99 0.03
CA GLY A 95 -25.33 -17.82 0.29
C GLY A 95 -24.45 -17.29 1.43
N ARG A 96 -23.58 -18.14 1.97
CA ARG A 96 -22.48 -17.72 2.84
C ARG A 96 -21.26 -17.44 1.98
N GLU A 97 -20.91 -16.17 1.82
CA GLU A 97 -19.88 -15.74 0.89
C GLU A 97 -18.56 -15.40 1.58
N ARG A 98 -17.49 -15.91 0.99
CA ARG A 98 -16.12 -15.90 1.50
C ARG A 98 -15.21 -15.32 0.44
N VAL A 99 -14.62 -14.14 0.72
CA VAL A 99 -13.68 -13.46 -0.18
C VAL A 99 -12.27 -13.96 0.09
N LEU A 100 -11.54 -14.19 -1.00
CA LEU A 100 -10.19 -14.75 -1.05
C LEU A 100 -9.31 -13.89 -1.98
N PRO A 101 -7.97 -13.90 -1.82
CA PRO A 101 -7.06 -13.08 -2.64
C PRO A 101 -7.24 -13.18 -4.16
N TYR A 102 -7.70 -14.33 -4.65
CA TYR A 102 -7.89 -14.62 -6.07
C TYR A 102 -9.36 -14.51 -6.53
N GLY A 103 -10.31 -14.27 -5.62
CA GLY A 103 -11.73 -14.22 -5.95
C GLY A 103 -12.65 -14.49 -4.76
N HIS A 104 -13.60 -15.41 -4.92
CA HIS A 104 -14.56 -15.73 -3.85
C HIS A 104 -15.04 -17.17 -3.89
N ARG A 105 -15.67 -17.58 -2.80
CA ARG A 105 -16.40 -18.84 -2.67
C ARG A 105 -17.73 -18.58 -1.98
N VAL A 106 -18.78 -19.24 -2.45
CA VAL A 106 -20.12 -19.16 -1.85
C VAL A 106 -20.60 -20.57 -1.54
N ASP A 107 -21.03 -20.80 -0.30
CA ASP A 107 -21.67 -22.06 0.10
C ASP A 107 -23.16 -21.82 0.36
N TYR A 108 -24.00 -22.77 -0.05
CA TYR A 108 -25.46 -22.64 0.00
C TYR A 108 -26.10 -23.65 0.94
N ALA A 109 -27.30 -23.33 1.43
CA ALA A 109 -28.05 -24.19 2.34
C ALA A 109 -28.44 -25.55 1.72
N ASN A 110 -28.51 -25.64 0.40
CA ASN A 110 -28.76 -26.90 -0.33
C ASN A 110 -27.52 -27.83 -0.40
N GLY A 111 -26.41 -27.46 0.25
CA GLY A 111 -25.17 -28.23 0.26
C GLY A 111 -24.32 -28.07 -1.01
N SER A 112 -24.74 -27.21 -1.94
CA SER A 112 -23.93 -26.83 -3.09
C SER A 112 -22.99 -25.66 -2.76
N SER A 113 -21.98 -25.46 -3.61
CA SER A 113 -21.08 -24.31 -3.52
C SER A 113 -20.62 -23.87 -4.89
N GLU A 114 -20.11 -22.65 -4.97
CA GLU A 114 -19.45 -22.11 -6.15
C GLU A 114 -18.16 -21.38 -5.77
N GLU A 115 -17.25 -21.27 -6.73
CA GLU A 115 -15.95 -20.64 -6.56
C GLU A 115 -15.53 -19.93 -7.85
N LEU A 116 -15.06 -18.68 -7.74
CA LEU A 116 -14.40 -17.96 -8.82
C LEU A 116 -12.96 -17.68 -8.42
N ALA A 117 -12.03 -18.00 -9.31
CA ALA A 117 -10.63 -17.63 -9.21
C ALA A 117 -10.18 -16.90 -10.48
N LEU A 118 -9.67 -15.69 -10.32
CA LEU A 118 -8.90 -15.01 -11.35
C LEU A 118 -7.49 -15.62 -11.37
N LEU A 119 -7.02 -16.03 -12.56
CA LEU A 119 -5.79 -16.81 -12.69
C LEU A 119 -4.62 -15.88 -13.05
N SER A 120 -3.65 -15.77 -12.15
CA SER A 120 -2.47 -14.91 -12.31
C SER A 120 -1.66 -15.34 -13.54
N LYS A 121 -1.26 -14.35 -14.35
CA LYS A 121 -0.46 -14.51 -15.56
C LYS A 121 -1.08 -15.41 -16.65
N GLN A 122 -2.37 -15.74 -16.55
CA GLN A 122 -3.07 -16.55 -17.54
C GLN A 122 -4.00 -15.75 -18.45
N ARG A 123 -4.37 -14.50 -18.11
CA ARG A 123 -5.44 -13.78 -18.82
C ARG A 123 -6.73 -14.63 -18.91
N ALA A 124 -7.09 -15.27 -17.80
CA ALA A 124 -8.22 -16.17 -17.69
C ALA A 124 -8.78 -16.18 -16.26
N LEU A 125 -10.02 -16.64 -16.11
CA LEU A 125 -10.63 -16.97 -14.83
C LEU A 125 -11.24 -18.37 -14.87
N ALA A 126 -11.35 -18.99 -13.71
CA ALA A 126 -11.97 -20.30 -13.53
C ALA A 126 -13.17 -20.17 -12.60
N LEU A 127 -14.26 -20.86 -12.95
CA LEU A 127 -15.51 -20.93 -12.23
C LEU A 127 -15.79 -22.39 -11.90
N ARG A 128 -16.12 -22.70 -10.66
CA ARG A 128 -16.52 -24.05 -10.26
C ARG A 128 -17.88 -23.99 -9.59
N VAL A 129 -18.76 -24.92 -9.94
CA VAL A 129 -19.95 -25.25 -9.15
C VAL A 129 -19.80 -26.68 -8.64
N SER A 130 -20.18 -26.92 -7.40
CA SER A 130 -20.07 -28.22 -6.74
C SER A 130 -21.34 -28.56 -5.98
N ALA A 131 -21.67 -29.84 -5.89
CA ALA A 131 -22.81 -30.36 -5.13
C ALA A 131 -22.38 -31.53 -4.25
N ALA A 132 -23.04 -31.69 -3.10
CA ALA A 132 -22.74 -32.78 -2.15
C ALA A 132 -23.04 -34.18 -2.71
N GLN A 133 -23.96 -34.28 -3.69
CA GLN A 133 -24.34 -35.50 -4.38
C GLN A 133 -24.29 -35.27 -5.90
N PRO A 134 -24.16 -36.33 -6.72
CA PRO A 134 -24.20 -36.19 -8.17
C PRO A 134 -25.48 -35.50 -8.65
N ALA A 135 -25.32 -34.36 -9.33
CA ALA A 135 -26.41 -33.51 -9.82
C ALA A 135 -26.11 -33.01 -11.24
N ARG A 136 -27.13 -32.54 -11.96
CA ARG A 136 -26.94 -31.85 -13.25
C ARG A 136 -26.49 -30.42 -13.01
N LEU A 137 -25.18 -30.22 -13.09
CA LEU A 137 -24.54 -28.92 -12.83
C LEU A 137 -24.47 -28.06 -14.09
N ALA A 138 -24.67 -26.75 -13.94
CA ALA A 138 -24.48 -25.78 -15.01
C ALA A 138 -23.90 -24.46 -14.51
N LEU A 139 -23.18 -23.77 -15.38
CA LEU A 139 -22.67 -22.42 -15.16
C LEU A 139 -23.05 -21.53 -16.33
N ARG A 140 -23.60 -20.36 -16.04
CA ARG A 140 -23.96 -19.36 -17.04
C ARG A 140 -23.04 -18.16 -16.94
N ALA A 141 -22.32 -17.85 -18.01
CA ALA A 141 -21.52 -16.63 -18.08
C ALA A 141 -22.43 -15.41 -18.31
N LEU A 142 -22.22 -14.36 -17.52
CA LEU A 142 -22.89 -13.06 -17.69
C LEU A 142 -21.88 -12.09 -18.30
N LEU A 143 -22.24 -11.44 -19.40
CA LEU A 143 -21.34 -10.57 -20.17
C LEU A 143 -21.80 -9.12 -20.12
N LYS A 144 -20.85 -8.17 -20.13
CA LYS A 144 -21.14 -6.73 -20.31
C LYS A 144 -21.43 -6.41 -21.78
N THR A 145 -20.70 -7.06 -22.68
CA THR A 145 -20.78 -6.89 -24.12
C THR A 145 -20.40 -8.22 -24.79
N GLN A 146 -20.97 -8.50 -25.96
CA GLN A 146 -20.63 -9.69 -26.73
C GLN A 146 -20.80 -9.42 -28.22
N GLY A 147 -19.94 -10.05 -29.03
CA GLY A 147 -20.11 -10.18 -30.47
C GLY A 147 -20.77 -11.52 -30.83
N ALA A 148 -20.41 -12.06 -31.98
CA ALA A 148 -20.84 -13.38 -32.42
C ALA A 148 -20.38 -14.49 -31.45
N VAL A 149 -21.27 -15.46 -31.22
CA VAL A 149 -20.99 -16.66 -30.43
C VAL A 149 -20.88 -17.85 -31.38
N MET A 150 -19.83 -18.64 -31.23
CA MET A 150 -19.58 -19.84 -32.03
C MET A 150 -19.19 -20.98 -31.10
N GLN A 151 -19.52 -22.23 -31.47
CA GLN A 151 -19.04 -23.41 -30.77
C GLN A 151 -18.25 -24.29 -31.73
N SER A 152 -17.03 -24.67 -31.34
CA SER A 152 -16.16 -25.58 -32.09
C SER A 152 -15.32 -26.39 -31.11
N ASP A 153 -15.13 -27.69 -31.40
CA ASP A 153 -14.22 -28.57 -30.65
C ASP A 153 -14.42 -28.56 -29.12
N GLY A 154 -15.69 -28.52 -28.68
CA GLY A 154 -16.02 -28.48 -27.25
C GLY A 154 -15.66 -27.17 -26.55
N VAL A 155 -15.54 -26.06 -27.30
CA VAL A 155 -15.27 -24.72 -26.78
C VAL A 155 -16.32 -23.75 -27.31
N VAL A 156 -16.79 -22.85 -26.46
CA VAL A 156 -17.63 -21.72 -26.87
C VAL A 156 -16.77 -20.48 -27.02
N ILE A 157 -16.72 -19.90 -28.20
CA ILE A 157 -15.97 -18.68 -28.51
C ILE A 157 -16.96 -17.53 -28.61
N VAL A 158 -16.67 -16.44 -27.91
CA VAL A 158 -17.41 -15.19 -27.94
C VAL A 158 -16.49 -14.11 -28.51
N ALA A 159 -16.85 -13.59 -29.68
CA ALA A 159 -16.15 -12.46 -30.29
C ALA A 159 -16.31 -11.19 -29.41
N PRO A 160 -15.34 -10.27 -29.45
CA PRO A 160 -15.45 -9.00 -28.74
C PRO A 160 -16.72 -8.25 -29.16
N GLY A 161 -17.45 -7.75 -28.17
CA GLY A 161 -18.59 -6.86 -28.40
C GLY A 161 -18.17 -5.40 -28.56
N LYS A 162 -19.15 -4.50 -28.53
CA LYS A 162 -18.92 -3.05 -28.56
C LYS A 162 -17.97 -2.64 -27.43
N ASP A 163 -17.00 -1.78 -27.76
CA ASP A 163 -15.99 -1.22 -26.85
C ASP A 163 -15.07 -2.25 -26.16
N ALA A 164 -15.09 -3.50 -26.62
CA ALA A 164 -14.15 -4.56 -26.24
C ALA A 164 -13.25 -4.95 -27.42
N ARG A 165 -12.03 -5.47 -27.16
CA ARG A 165 -11.14 -6.00 -28.21
C ARG A 165 -10.77 -7.48 -28.09
N LEU A 166 -10.85 -8.05 -26.89
CA LEU A 166 -10.42 -9.43 -26.66
C LEU A 166 -11.55 -10.41 -26.99
N TYR A 167 -11.19 -11.51 -27.67
CA TYR A 167 -12.02 -12.70 -27.73
C TYR A 167 -12.07 -13.35 -26.35
N MET A 168 -13.22 -13.93 -26.01
CA MET A 168 -13.37 -14.81 -24.85
C MET A 168 -13.67 -16.22 -25.34
N ALA A 169 -13.09 -17.24 -24.69
CA ALA A 169 -13.44 -18.63 -24.91
C ALA A 169 -13.78 -19.33 -23.60
N LEU A 170 -14.83 -20.16 -23.63
CA LEU A 170 -15.33 -20.95 -22.51
C LEU A 170 -15.09 -22.43 -22.80
N ALA A 171 -14.41 -23.11 -21.88
CA ALA A 171 -14.17 -24.55 -21.92
C ALA A 171 -14.46 -25.17 -20.55
N THR A 172 -14.76 -26.46 -20.51
CA THR A 172 -15.14 -27.18 -19.28
C THR A 172 -14.24 -28.39 -19.05
N ASP A 173 -14.18 -28.88 -17.81
CA ASP A 173 -13.44 -30.11 -17.44
C ASP A 173 -14.09 -31.40 -17.95
N ARG A 174 -15.32 -31.30 -18.47
CA ARG A 174 -16.16 -32.43 -18.90
C ARG A 174 -17.10 -32.04 -20.04
N PRO A 175 -17.62 -33.00 -20.82
CA PRO A 175 -18.57 -32.70 -21.89
C PRO A 175 -19.80 -31.91 -21.42
N PHE A 176 -20.26 -30.96 -22.23
CA PHE A 176 -21.38 -30.09 -21.91
C PHE A 176 -22.29 -29.83 -23.13
N THR A 177 -23.53 -29.43 -22.85
CA THR A 177 -24.43 -28.81 -23.83
C THR A 177 -24.45 -27.30 -23.62
N LEU A 178 -24.41 -26.54 -24.72
CA LEU A 178 -24.61 -25.10 -24.70
C LEU A 178 -26.11 -24.79 -24.80
N GLU A 179 -26.63 -24.14 -23.76
CA GLU A 179 -28.01 -23.69 -23.66
C GLU A 179 -28.10 -22.17 -23.81
N GLU A 180 -29.34 -21.65 -23.84
CA GLU A 180 -29.61 -20.23 -23.99
C GLU A 180 -28.86 -19.37 -22.97
N GLY A 181 -28.43 -18.19 -23.42
CA GLY A 181 -27.79 -17.20 -22.56
C GLY A 181 -26.38 -17.57 -22.09
N LEU A 182 -25.65 -18.41 -22.84
CA LEU A 182 -24.31 -18.92 -22.51
C LEU A 182 -24.30 -19.79 -21.24
N THR A 183 -25.29 -20.68 -21.14
CA THR A 183 -25.36 -21.66 -20.06
C THR A 183 -24.67 -22.96 -20.50
N LEU A 184 -23.57 -23.31 -19.85
CA LEU A 184 -22.82 -24.56 -20.09
C LEU A 184 -23.29 -25.59 -19.07
N ARG A 185 -24.01 -26.63 -19.52
CA ARG A 185 -24.55 -27.70 -18.67
C ARG A 185 -23.81 -29.00 -18.89
N ALA A 186 -23.34 -29.64 -17.82
CA ALA A 186 -22.71 -30.95 -17.92
C ALA A 186 -23.68 -31.99 -18.51
N THR A 187 -23.21 -32.82 -19.45
CA THR A 187 -24.08 -33.84 -20.11
C THR A 187 -24.48 -34.97 -19.16
N ALA A 188 -23.68 -35.23 -18.12
CA ALA A 188 -23.92 -36.26 -17.13
C ALA A 188 -23.91 -35.66 -15.70
N PRO A 189 -24.71 -36.19 -14.77
CA PRO A 189 -24.65 -35.79 -13.37
C PRO A 189 -23.25 -35.98 -12.77
N GLY A 190 -22.86 -35.09 -11.88
CA GLY A 190 -21.59 -35.15 -11.17
C GLY A 190 -21.58 -34.24 -9.94
N THR A 191 -20.49 -34.30 -9.17
CA THR A 191 -20.33 -33.51 -7.94
C THR A 191 -19.63 -32.18 -8.17
N SER A 192 -19.05 -31.95 -9.35
CA SER A 192 -18.42 -30.68 -9.72
C SER A 192 -18.48 -30.44 -11.22
N LEU A 193 -18.49 -29.17 -11.63
CA LEU A 193 -18.30 -28.70 -13.01
C LEU A 193 -17.39 -27.47 -12.96
N LEU A 194 -16.29 -27.53 -13.69
CA LEU A 194 -15.36 -26.41 -13.87
C LEU A 194 -15.61 -25.78 -15.24
N VAL A 195 -15.67 -24.45 -15.30
CA VAL A 195 -15.66 -23.66 -16.53
C VAL A 195 -14.51 -22.67 -16.48
N VAL A 196 -13.65 -22.68 -17.49
CA VAL A 196 -12.61 -21.66 -17.69
C VAL A 196 -13.08 -20.64 -18.72
N ALA A 197 -12.97 -19.36 -18.39
CA ALA A 197 -13.10 -18.26 -19.34
C ALA A 197 -11.71 -17.66 -19.61
N ALA A 198 -11.18 -17.89 -20.81
CA ALA A 198 -9.88 -17.37 -21.24
C ALA A 198 -10.04 -16.27 -22.29
N PHE A 199 -9.15 -15.29 -22.28
CA PHE A 199 -9.22 -14.13 -23.16
C PHE A 199 -7.96 -14.00 -23.99
N ALA A 200 -8.07 -13.60 -25.25
CA ALA A 200 -6.91 -13.37 -26.13
C ALA A 200 -7.26 -12.42 -27.28
N ASP A 201 -6.24 -11.97 -28.01
CA ASP A 201 -6.39 -11.11 -29.18
C ASP A 201 -6.96 -11.88 -30.40
N SER A 202 -6.94 -13.22 -30.36
CA SER A 202 -7.55 -14.08 -31.38
C SER A 202 -8.45 -15.17 -30.79
N ALA A 203 -9.47 -15.58 -31.54
CA ALA A 203 -10.35 -16.69 -31.20
C ALA A 203 -9.59 -18.00 -30.96
N HIS A 204 -8.58 -18.28 -31.79
CA HIS A 204 -7.78 -19.51 -31.70
C HIS A 204 -6.97 -19.57 -30.39
N GLU A 205 -6.29 -18.49 -30.04
CA GLU A 205 -5.49 -18.43 -28.81
C GLU A 205 -6.37 -18.51 -27.56
N ALA A 206 -7.51 -17.79 -27.55
CA ALA A 206 -8.47 -17.87 -26.45
C ALA A 206 -8.96 -19.31 -26.25
N ALA A 207 -9.34 -19.99 -27.35
CA ALA A 207 -9.84 -21.37 -27.31
C ALA A 207 -8.77 -22.38 -26.89
N ALA A 208 -7.53 -22.24 -27.38
CA ALA A 208 -6.41 -23.09 -26.99
C ALA A 208 -6.11 -22.94 -25.49
N ARG A 209 -6.08 -21.70 -25.00
CA ARG A 209 -5.85 -21.41 -23.58
C ARG A 209 -6.97 -21.96 -22.69
N ALA A 210 -8.23 -21.73 -23.05
CA ALA A 210 -9.37 -22.24 -22.29
C ALA A 210 -9.32 -23.77 -22.15
N ARG A 211 -9.05 -24.49 -23.24
CA ARG A 211 -8.91 -25.97 -23.23
C ARG A 211 -7.76 -26.44 -22.37
N ALA A 212 -6.58 -25.84 -22.54
CA ALA A 212 -5.39 -26.23 -21.78
C ALA A 212 -5.62 -26.09 -20.26
N LEU A 213 -6.23 -24.98 -19.83
CA LEU A 213 -6.53 -24.74 -18.43
C LEU A 213 -7.66 -25.64 -17.91
N ALA A 214 -8.71 -25.88 -18.71
CA ALA A 214 -9.85 -26.71 -18.30
C ALA A 214 -9.49 -28.21 -18.14
N ALA A 215 -8.41 -28.67 -18.78
CA ALA A 215 -7.91 -30.03 -18.63
C ALA A 215 -7.17 -30.28 -17.29
N GLY A 216 -6.84 -29.22 -16.54
CA GLY A 216 -6.12 -29.29 -15.26
C GLY A 216 -6.99 -28.91 -14.05
N ASP A 217 -6.34 -28.42 -12.99
CA ASP A 217 -6.99 -27.83 -11.81
C ASP A 217 -6.55 -26.38 -11.63
N PRO A 218 -7.03 -25.46 -12.49
CA PRO A 218 -6.54 -24.09 -12.52
C PRO A 218 -6.81 -23.33 -11.21
N ILE A 219 -7.90 -23.66 -10.50
CA ILE A 219 -8.18 -23.09 -9.18
C ILE A 219 -7.15 -23.59 -8.15
N GLY A 220 -6.86 -24.88 -8.11
CA GLY A 220 -5.84 -25.42 -7.21
C GLY A 220 -4.42 -24.93 -7.53
N ASP A 221 -4.10 -24.76 -8.82
CA ASP A 221 -2.83 -24.18 -9.27
C ASP A 221 -2.68 -22.73 -8.81
N GLU A 222 -3.73 -21.90 -8.98
CA GLU A 222 -3.76 -20.52 -8.49
C GLU A 222 -3.61 -20.46 -6.97
N ARG A 223 -4.32 -21.32 -6.24
CA ARG A 223 -4.17 -21.43 -4.77
C ARG A 223 -2.73 -21.75 -4.38
N ARG A 224 -2.10 -22.74 -5.01
CA ARG A 224 -0.70 -23.11 -4.71
C ARG A 224 0.28 -22.00 -5.06
N ALA A 225 0.11 -21.34 -6.21
CA ALA A 225 0.96 -20.23 -6.64
C ALA A 225 0.83 -19.02 -5.72
N THR A 226 -0.39 -18.65 -5.35
CA THR A 226 -0.65 -17.54 -4.42
C THR A 226 -0.18 -17.85 -3.01
N TYR A 227 -0.36 -19.09 -2.51
CA TYR A 227 0.23 -19.53 -1.26
C TYR A 227 1.75 -19.42 -1.26
N ALA A 228 2.41 -19.92 -2.31
CA ALA A 228 3.86 -19.89 -2.43
C ALA A 228 4.39 -18.44 -2.39
N ALA A 229 3.74 -17.52 -3.11
CA ALA A 229 4.11 -16.11 -3.12
C ALA A 229 3.89 -15.43 -1.76
N LEU A 230 2.72 -15.58 -1.15
CA LEU A 230 2.38 -14.91 0.12
C LEU A 230 3.15 -15.45 1.31
N THR A 231 3.65 -16.69 1.22
CA THR A 231 4.43 -17.35 2.28
C THR A 231 5.93 -17.36 2.03
N ARG A 232 6.45 -16.68 0.98
CA ARG A 232 7.90 -16.45 0.81
C ARG A 232 8.49 -15.79 2.06
N SER A 233 7.82 -14.74 2.52
CA SER A 233 8.04 -14.08 3.81
C SER A 233 6.80 -14.32 4.68
N TYR A 234 6.94 -15.14 5.74
CA TYR A 234 5.82 -15.51 6.62
C TYR A 234 6.03 -15.01 8.05
N LEU A 235 4.98 -14.40 8.60
CA LEU A 235 4.90 -13.95 9.99
C LEU A 235 3.62 -14.54 10.58
N ALA A 236 3.73 -15.04 11.81
CA ALA A 236 2.56 -15.32 12.64
C ALA A 236 2.80 -14.73 14.03
N THR A 237 1.73 -14.24 14.63
CA THR A 237 1.69 -13.61 15.95
C THR A 237 0.58 -14.24 16.79
N ASN A 238 0.40 -13.75 18.01
CA ASN A 238 -0.77 -14.09 18.82
C ASN A 238 -2.01 -13.25 18.47
N ASP A 239 -1.90 -12.31 17.52
CA ASP A 239 -3.00 -11.52 16.97
C ASP A 239 -3.36 -12.05 15.58
N THR A 240 -4.28 -13.01 15.53
CA THR A 240 -4.69 -13.69 14.30
C THR A 240 -5.44 -12.77 13.34
N GLU A 241 -6.11 -11.73 13.83
CA GLU A 241 -6.73 -10.68 13.00
C GLU A 241 -5.64 -9.88 12.28
N TYR A 242 -4.57 -9.52 12.99
CA TYR A 242 -3.43 -8.85 12.38
C TYR A 242 -2.68 -9.73 11.38
N ASP A 243 -2.44 -11.00 11.69
CA ASP A 243 -1.80 -11.94 10.75
C ASP A 243 -2.61 -12.06 9.46
N LYS A 244 -3.93 -12.16 9.58
CA LYS A 244 -4.86 -12.17 8.45
C LYS A 244 -4.77 -10.86 7.64
N ALA A 245 -4.82 -9.71 8.31
CA ALA A 245 -4.71 -8.41 7.66
C ALA A 245 -3.38 -8.20 6.95
N LEU A 246 -2.27 -8.66 7.54
CA LEU A 246 -0.94 -8.60 6.92
C LEU A 246 -0.86 -9.46 5.65
N ASN A 247 -1.43 -10.67 5.68
CA ASN A 247 -1.46 -11.51 4.49
C ASN A 247 -2.35 -10.90 3.39
N TRP A 248 -3.44 -10.24 3.77
CA TRP A 248 -4.24 -9.45 2.83
C TRP A 248 -3.50 -8.23 2.29
N ALA A 249 -2.72 -7.53 3.10
CA ALA A 249 -1.89 -6.43 2.63
C ALA A 249 -0.89 -6.89 1.56
N LYS A 250 -0.27 -8.06 1.74
CA LYS A 250 0.62 -8.68 0.73
C LYS A 250 -0.13 -9.09 -0.53
N ALA A 251 -1.31 -9.70 -0.38
CA ALA A 251 -2.14 -10.10 -1.52
C ALA A 251 -2.59 -8.89 -2.35
N SER A 252 -3.05 -7.85 -1.66
CA SER A 252 -3.54 -6.62 -2.26
C SER A 252 -2.42 -5.81 -2.92
N SER A 253 -1.23 -5.73 -2.31
CA SER A 253 -0.09 -5.08 -2.94
C SER A 253 0.37 -5.82 -4.19
N ARG A 254 0.36 -7.17 -4.16
CA ARG A 254 0.70 -8.01 -5.32
C ARG A 254 -0.26 -7.82 -6.49
N LEU A 255 -1.54 -7.53 -6.26
CA LEU A 255 -2.51 -7.24 -7.33
C LEU A 255 -2.03 -6.11 -8.25
N PHE A 256 -1.31 -5.12 -7.73
CA PHE A 256 -0.83 -3.98 -8.51
C PHE A 256 0.43 -4.28 -9.32
N VAL A 257 1.10 -5.41 -9.07
CA VAL A 257 2.30 -5.81 -9.82
C VAL A 257 1.89 -6.40 -11.17
N VAL A 258 2.20 -5.69 -12.25
CA VAL A 258 1.70 -5.95 -13.61
C VAL A 258 2.80 -5.90 -14.66
N ASP A 259 2.51 -6.41 -15.86
CA ASP A 259 3.44 -6.45 -17.00
C ASP A 259 2.93 -5.67 -18.24
N GLU A 260 1.90 -4.81 -18.09
CA GLU A 260 1.22 -4.15 -19.22
C GLU A 260 2.16 -3.29 -20.09
N TYR A 261 3.13 -2.61 -19.47
CA TYR A 261 4.15 -1.79 -20.14
C TYR A 261 5.55 -2.21 -19.70
N GLY A 262 5.78 -3.52 -19.66
CA GLY A 262 6.87 -4.13 -18.90
C GLY A 262 6.55 -4.17 -17.40
N ALA A 263 7.46 -4.74 -16.61
CA ALA A 263 7.28 -4.88 -15.17
C ALA A 263 7.03 -3.50 -14.53
N GLY A 264 5.93 -3.40 -13.78
CA GLY A 264 5.51 -2.16 -13.12
C GLY A 264 4.58 -2.41 -11.95
N ILE A 265 4.21 -1.32 -11.29
CA ILE A 265 3.22 -1.29 -10.22
C ILE A 265 2.18 -0.25 -10.60
N TRP A 266 0.93 -0.67 -10.82
CA TRP A 266 -0.18 0.26 -11.00
C TRP A 266 -0.38 1.09 -9.73
N ALA A 267 -0.67 2.38 -9.89
CA ALA A 267 -0.92 3.24 -8.75
C ALA A 267 -2.19 2.84 -8.00
N GLY A 268 -3.32 2.66 -8.71
CA GLY A 268 -4.63 2.50 -8.07
C GLY A 268 -5.81 2.13 -8.97
N LEU A 269 -6.80 1.47 -8.37
CA LEU A 269 -8.05 1.12 -9.05
C LEU A 269 -9.22 2.04 -8.64
N PRO A 270 -10.07 2.46 -9.60
CA PRO A 270 -10.05 2.10 -11.03
C PRO A 270 -9.26 3.10 -11.89
N ARG A 271 -8.86 4.24 -11.33
CA ARG A 271 -8.48 5.44 -12.09
C ARG A 271 -7.04 5.44 -12.62
N PHE A 272 -6.12 4.76 -11.96
CA PHE A 272 -4.68 4.89 -12.22
C PHE A 272 -4.05 3.54 -12.54
N ARG A 273 -4.46 2.98 -13.68
CA ARG A 273 -3.96 1.72 -14.24
C ARG A 273 -2.74 1.96 -15.13
N GLU A 274 -1.85 2.82 -14.68
CA GLU A 274 -0.59 3.14 -15.33
C GLU A 274 0.55 3.07 -14.32
N ASN A 275 1.77 2.97 -14.85
CA ASN A 275 2.97 3.01 -14.06
C ASN A 275 3.30 4.47 -13.72
N TRP A 276 2.98 4.86 -12.48
CA TRP A 276 3.38 6.14 -11.90
C TRP A 276 4.70 5.96 -11.14
N GLY A 277 5.74 6.70 -11.51
CA GLY A 277 7.09 6.55 -10.96
C GLY A 277 7.11 6.75 -9.45
N ARG A 278 6.57 7.89 -8.97
CA ARG A 278 6.46 8.18 -7.53
C ARG A 278 5.79 7.05 -6.76
N ASP A 279 4.57 6.68 -7.14
CA ASP A 279 3.77 5.63 -6.49
C ASP A 279 4.51 4.29 -6.50
N THR A 280 5.09 3.93 -7.64
CA THR A 280 5.86 2.69 -7.81
C THR A 280 6.99 2.60 -6.79
N PHE A 281 7.84 3.63 -6.71
CA PHE A 281 9.02 3.58 -5.84
C PHE A 281 8.65 3.71 -4.36
N ILE A 282 7.56 4.41 -4.03
CA ILE A 282 7.06 4.43 -2.66
C ILE A 282 6.50 3.07 -2.24
N ALA A 283 5.81 2.36 -3.14
CA ALA A 283 5.18 1.06 -2.87
C ALA A 283 6.15 -0.13 -2.97
N LEU A 284 7.23 0.00 -3.74
CA LEU A 284 8.16 -1.09 -4.06
C LEU A 284 8.71 -1.82 -2.82
N PRO A 285 9.15 -1.14 -1.73
CA PRO A 285 9.70 -1.84 -0.57
C PRO A 285 8.70 -2.75 0.12
N GLY A 286 7.49 -2.25 0.39
CA GLY A 286 6.42 -3.03 1.01
C GLY A 286 5.89 -4.14 0.10
N THR A 287 5.84 -3.88 -1.21
CA THR A 287 5.24 -4.79 -2.19
C THR A 287 6.19 -5.90 -2.63
N LEU A 288 7.47 -5.58 -2.87
CA LEU A 288 8.42 -6.48 -3.54
C LEU A 288 9.64 -6.85 -2.69
N LEU A 289 10.11 -5.99 -1.79
CA LEU A 289 11.29 -6.31 -0.96
C LEU A 289 10.90 -7.12 0.28
N VAL A 290 9.94 -6.63 1.06
CA VAL A 290 9.49 -7.28 2.31
C VAL A 290 8.82 -8.63 2.04
N SER A 291 8.17 -8.78 0.88
CA SER A 291 7.56 -10.03 0.41
C SER A 291 8.58 -11.03 -0.14
N GLY A 292 9.80 -10.60 -0.46
CA GLY A 292 10.86 -11.43 -1.04
C GLY A 292 10.75 -11.62 -2.57
N GLU A 293 10.00 -10.77 -3.26
CA GLU A 293 9.85 -10.76 -4.73
C GLU A 293 10.98 -9.92 -5.39
N PHE A 294 12.22 -10.29 -5.11
CA PHE A 294 13.40 -9.52 -5.50
C PHE A 294 13.61 -9.41 -7.01
N ASP A 295 13.31 -10.47 -7.77
CA ASP A 295 13.44 -10.45 -9.23
C ASP A 295 12.49 -9.43 -9.85
N SER A 296 11.24 -9.39 -9.34
CA SER A 296 10.25 -8.39 -9.72
C SER A 296 10.70 -6.98 -9.35
N ALA A 297 11.29 -6.78 -8.16
CA ALA A 297 11.82 -5.47 -7.74
C ALA A 297 12.89 -4.95 -8.71
N ARG A 298 13.85 -5.82 -9.07
CA ARG A 298 14.90 -5.50 -10.06
C ARG A 298 14.31 -5.18 -11.42
N ALA A 299 13.33 -5.97 -11.87
CA ALA A 299 12.66 -5.78 -13.15
C ALA A 299 11.91 -4.43 -13.23
N VAL A 300 11.19 -4.05 -12.18
CA VAL A 300 10.48 -2.76 -12.10
C VAL A 300 11.47 -1.58 -12.17
N LEU A 301 12.53 -1.61 -11.36
CA LEU A 301 13.56 -0.56 -11.37
C LEU A 301 14.25 -0.46 -12.74
N ALA A 302 14.65 -1.60 -13.32
CA ALA A 302 15.27 -1.64 -14.64
C ALA A 302 14.32 -1.15 -15.76
N ASN A 303 13.01 -1.43 -15.66
CA ASN A 303 12.04 -0.98 -16.64
C ASN A 303 11.91 0.55 -16.64
N PHE A 304 11.77 1.18 -15.47
CA PHE A 304 11.70 2.64 -15.36
C PHE A 304 12.98 3.35 -15.80
N ALA A 305 14.15 2.74 -15.56
CA ALA A 305 15.44 3.29 -15.99
C ALA A 305 15.51 3.56 -17.50
N ARG A 306 14.81 2.76 -18.32
CA ARG A 306 14.78 2.88 -19.79
C ARG A 306 14.12 4.16 -20.28
N TYR A 307 13.31 4.79 -19.44
CA TYR A 307 12.58 6.01 -19.78
C TYR A 307 13.26 7.29 -19.25
N GLN A 308 14.49 7.21 -18.76
CA GLN A 308 15.23 8.39 -18.30
C GLN A 308 15.34 9.44 -19.41
N ASN A 309 15.05 10.70 -19.08
CA ASN A 309 15.18 11.79 -20.05
C ASN A 309 16.67 12.11 -20.30
N LEU A 310 17.20 11.69 -21.45
CA LEU A 310 18.57 11.96 -21.88
C LEU A 310 18.66 12.92 -23.07
N ARG A 311 17.64 13.76 -23.29
CA ARG A 311 17.56 14.66 -24.47
C ARG A 311 18.73 15.63 -24.58
N THR A 312 18.88 16.53 -23.60
CA THR A 312 20.00 17.49 -23.54
C THR A 312 20.21 17.97 -22.12
N PRO A 313 21.45 18.24 -21.65
CA PRO A 313 21.70 18.77 -20.31
C PRO A 313 21.00 20.11 -19.98
N ARG A 314 20.58 20.87 -21.00
CA ARG A 314 19.80 22.11 -20.84
C ARG A 314 18.30 21.87 -20.63
N ASP A 315 17.83 20.65 -20.83
CA ASP A 315 16.45 20.26 -20.53
C ASP A 315 16.25 20.33 -19.01
N ALA A 316 15.21 21.03 -18.56
CA ALA A 316 14.91 21.15 -17.14
C ALA A 316 14.68 19.78 -16.49
N ASP A 317 14.27 18.77 -17.27
CA ASP A 317 14.03 17.41 -16.80
C ASP A 317 15.18 16.45 -17.14
N TYR A 318 16.36 16.94 -17.57
CA TYR A 318 17.49 16.08 -17.89
C TYR A 318 17.86 15.14 -16.74
N GLY A 319 18.04 13.87 -17.08
CA GLY A 319 18.39 12.80 -16.15
C GLY A 319 17.24 12.34 -15.25
N ARG A 320 16.05 12.93 -15.31
CA ARG A 320 14.89 12.46 -14.51
C ARG A 320 14.28 11.20 -15.12
N ILE A 321 13.80 10.31 -14.26
CA ILE A 321 12.81 9.28 -14.65
C ILE A 321 11.40 9.91 -14.71
N PRO A 322 10.46 9.34 -15.47
CA PRO A 322 9.13 9.92 -15.60
C PRO A 322 8.27 9.68 -14.36
N ASN A 323 7.39 10.63 -14.09
CA ASN A 323 6.30 10.48 -13.14
C ASN A 323 5.20 9.56 -13.67
N ARG A 324 4.92 9.58 -14.97
CA ARG A 324 3.92 8.70 -15.60
C ARG A 324 4.47 8.15 -16.90
N VAL A 325 4.32 6.84 -17.09
CA VAL A 325 4.55 6.16 -18.37
C VAL A 325 3.22 5.62 -18.88
N SER A 326 2.83 6.05 -20.08
CA SER A 326 1.69 5.52 -20.82
C SER A 326 2.06 5.36 -22.31
N PRO A 327 1.28 4.62 -23.11
CA PRO A 327 1.52 4.50 -24.56
C PRO A 327 1.56 5.83 -25.29
N ASP A 328 0.75 6.79 -24.85
CA ASP A 328 0.51 8.03 -25.58
C ASP A 328 1.37 9.19 -25.05
N GLU A 329 1.80 9.12 -23.79
CA GLU A 329 2.49 10.22 -23.10
C GLU A 329 3.47 9.72 -22.02
N ILE A 330 4.62 10.40 -21.94
CA ILE A 330 5.61 10.27 -20.86
C ILE A 330 5.78 11.63 -20.20
N ILE A 331 5.49 11.72 -18.90
CA ILE A 331 5.48 12.98 -18.14
C ILE A 331 6.59 12.96 -17.08
N TYR A 332 7.40 14.02 -16.99
CA TYR A 332 8.54 14.15 -16.06
C TYR A 332 8.31 15.14 -14.90
N ASN A 333 7.05 15.48 -14.60
CA ASN A 333 6.64 16.48 -13.61
C ASN A 333 6.75 16.00 -12.14
N THR A 334 7.91 15.47 -11.76
CA THR A 334 8.17 14.95 -10.41
C THR A 334 9.57 15.37 -9.96
N VAL A 335 9.67 16.00 -8.78
CA VAL A 335 10.97 16.25 -8.15
C VAL A 335 11.46 15.04 -7.34
N ASP A 336 10.55 14.21 -6.83
CA ASP A 336 10.80 13.13 -5.89
C ASP A 336 10.99 11.74 -6.53
N GLY A 337 10.49 11.51 -7.75
CA GLY A 337 10.49 10.20 -8.40
C GLY A 337 11.90 9.61 -8.58
N THR A 338 12.84 10.38 -9.12
CA THR A 338 14.23 9.89 -9.32
C THR A 338 14.97 9.68 -7.99
N PRO A 339 14.90 10.61 -7.01
CA PRO A 339 15.39 10.35 -5.65
C PRO A 339 14.84 9.08 -5.01
N TRP A 340 13.53 8.84 -5.10
CA TRP A 340 12.92 7.60 -4.60
C TRP A 340 13.49 6.38 -5.29
N MET A 341 13.59 6.39 -6.62
CA MET A 341 14.15 5.27 -7.37
C MET A 341 15.58 4.94 -6.95
N LEU A 342 16.46 5.94 -6.81
CA LEU A 342 17.84 5.73 -6.38
C LEU A 342 17.90 5.13 -4.97
N ARG A 343 17.10 5.69 -4.05
CA ARG A 343 16.97 5.16 -2.68
C ARG A 343 16.53 3.69 -2.69
N GLU A 344 15.49 3.35 -3.45
CA GLU A 344 14.95 1.99 -3.48
C GLU A 344 15.86 1.00 -4.19
N ALA A 345 16.61 1.44 -5.19
CA ALA A 345 17.63 0.59 -5.80
C ALA A 345 18.73 0.23 -4.81
N PHE A 346 19.13 1.17 -3.95
CA PHE A 346 20.07 0.87 -2.87
C PHE A 346 19.46 -0.03 -1.79
N GLU A 347 18.19 0.17 -1.42
CA GLU A 347 17.47 -0.73 -0.52
C GLU A 347 17.41 -2.16 -1.10
N TYR A 348 17.07 -2.32 -2.39
CA TYR A 348 17.11 -3.59 -3.11
C TYR A 348 18.49 -4.27 -3.02
N ILE A 349 19.57 -3.53 -3.27
CA ILE A 349 20.95 -4.06 -3.18
C ILE A 349 21.29 -4.48 -1.75
N ARG A 350 20.78 -3.77 -0.73
CA ARG A 350 20.96 -4.15 0.67
C ARG A 350 20.21 -5.43 1.05
N TYR A 351 19.05 -5.69 0.46
CA TYR A 351 18.30 -6.93 0.65
C TYR A 351 18.96 -8.13 -0.03
N THR A 352 19.45 -7.95 -1.26
CA THR A 352 19.87 -9.05 -2.14
C THR A 352 21.38 -9.27 -2.19
N GLY A 353 22.16 -8.23 -1.95
CA GLY A 353 23.60 -8.22 -2.20
C GLY A 353 23.99 -8.09 -3.68
N ASP A 354 23.05 -7.78 -4.59
CA ASP A 354 23.32 -7.62 -6.04
C ASP A 354 24.16 -6.36 -6.33
N ARG A 355 25.47 -6.47 -6.14
CA ARG A 355 26.42 -5.38 -6.43
C ARG A 355 26.55 -5.08 -7.93
N ALA A 356 26.23 -6.03 -8.80
CA ALA A 356 26.29 -5.78 -10.24
C ALA A 356 25.25 -4.73 -10.65
N PHE A 357 24.07 -4.75 -10.02
CA PHE A 357 23.04 -3.74 -10.23
C PHE A 357 23.46 -2.32 -9.82
N ALA A 358 24.41 -2.18 -8.89
CA ALA A 358 24.95 -0.86 -8.50
C ALA A 358 25.58 -0.12 -9.68
N ALA A 359 26.22 -0.85 -10.61
CA ALA A 359 26.84 -0.25 -11.79
C ALA A 359 25.79 0.32 -12.76
N ASP A 360 24.64 -0.34 -12.90
CA ASP A 360 23.55 0.17 -13.74
C ASP A 360 22.88 1.38 -13.10
N MET A 361 22.72 1.38 -11.77
CA MET A 361 22.19 2.52 -11.03
C MET A 361 23.15 3.70 -11.00
N TYR A 362 24.46 3.47 -11.02
CA TYR A 362 25.45 4.53 -11.22
C TYR A 362 25.28 5.22 -12.57
N LYS A 363 25.08 4.45 -13.67
CA LYS A 363 24.82 5.03 -15.01
C LYS A 363 23.55 5.89 -15.03
N LEU A 364 22.52 5.53 -14.27
CA LEU A 364 21.31 6.33 -14.11
C LEU A 364 21.55 7.58 -13.24
N ALA A 365 22.33 7.44 -12.17
CA ALA A 365 22.61 8.51 -11.22
C ALA A 365 23.38 9.68 -11.83
N VAL A 366 24.36 9.42 -12.70
CA VAL A 366 25.22 10.46 -13.30
C VAL A 366 24.42 11.55 -14.02
N PRO A 367 23.62 11.25 -15.07
CA PRO A 367 22.86 12.28 -15.77
C PRO A 367 21.81 12.94 -14.88
N TYR A 368 21.21 12.22 -13.92
CA TYR A 368 20.29 12.81 -12.94
C TYR A 368 20.97 13.90 -12.11
N PHE A 369 22.12 13.60 -11.50
CA PHE A 369 22.82 14.59 -10.67
C PHE A 369 23.38 15.73 -11.50
N GLU A 370 23.89 15.48 -12.70
CA GLU A 370 24.32 16.53 -13.63
C GLU A 370 23.16 17.50 -13.96
N GLY A 371 21.99 16.97 -14.32
CA GLY A 371 20.80 17.78 -14.60
C GLY A 371 20.24 18.52 -13.38
N ALA A 372 20.15 17.84 -12.24
CA ALA A 372 19.66 18.44 -10.99
C ALA A 372 20.58 19.58 -10.52
N ILE A 373 21.90 19.36 -10.52
CA ILE A 373 22.89 20.36 -10.09
C ILE A 373 22.92 21.56 -11.03
N ALA A 374 22.84 21.34 -12.34
CA ALA A 374 22.89 22.42 -13.33
C ALA A 374 21.64 23.32 -13.29
N ASN A 375 20.46 22.72 -13.07
CA ASN A 375 19.19 23.42 -13.31
C ASN A 375 18.43 23.79 -12.03
N HIS A 376 18.54 22.99 -10.96
CA HIS A 376 17.62 23.05 -9.82
C HIS A 376 18.28 23.28 -8.46
N VAL A 377 19.54 22.94 -8.29
CA VAL A 377 20.26 23.15 -7.02
C VAL A 377 20.58 24.62 -6.80
N ASP A 378 20.27 25.16 -5.62
CA ASP A 378 20.57 26.54 -5.25
C ASP A 378 21.93 26.73 -4.56
N SER A 379 22.27 27.97 -4.21
CA SER A 379 23.52 28.32 -3.55
C SER A 379 23.67 27.70 -2.15
N ASP A 380 22.58 27.28 -1.50
CA ASP A 380 22.59 26.57 -0.22
C ASP A 380 22.79 25.05 -0.40
N GLY A 381 22.82 24.56 -1.64
CA GLY A 381 22.92 23.14 -1.98
C GLY A 381 21.57 22.41 -1.94
N LEU A 382 20.46 23.14 -1.81
CA LEU A 382 19.12 22.60 -1.72
C LEU A 382 18.50 22.42 -3.10
N LEU A 383 17.68 21.39 -3.25
CA LEU A 383 17.00 21.09 -4.51
C LEU A 383 15.72 21.93 -4.62
N ARG A 384 15.65 22.80 -5.63
CA ARG A 384 14.44 23.58 -5.93
C ARG A 384 13.45 22.80 -6.79
N HIS A 385 12.18 23.15 -6.67
CA HIS A 385 11.08 22.57 -7.46
C HIS A 385 9.89 23.52 -7.58
N ALA A 386 8.95 23.25 -8.48
CA ALA A 386 7.71 24.00 -8.55
C ALA A 386 6.73 23.61 -7.44
N ALA A 387 5.71 24.44 -7.22
CA ALA A 387 4.75 24.32 -6.13
C ALA A 387 4.05 22.96 -6.03
N SER A 388 3.75 22.35 -7.18
CA SER A 388 2.98 21.11 -7.31
C SER A 388 3.80 19.98 -7.95
N ASP A 389 5.13 19.97 -7.75
CA ASP A 389 6.01 18.87 -8.21
C ASP A 389 6.19 17.78 -7.14
N THR A 390 5.70 18.01 -5.92
CA THR A 390 5.69 17.03 -4.81
C THR A 390 4.48 16.10 -4.89
N TRP A 391 4.35 15.13 -3.99
CA TRP A 391 3.14 14.30 -3.88
C TRP A 391 1.86 15.06 -3.52
N MET A 392 1.97 16.29 -2.98
CA MET A 392 0.83 17.17 -2.73
C MET A 392 0.58 18.07 -3.95
N ASP A 393 0.10 17.50 -5.05
CA ASP A 393 0.11 18.11 -6.38
C ASP A 393 -1.23 18.64 -6.90
N ALA A 394 -2.29 18.61 -6.08
CA ALA A 394 -3.59 19.17 -6.41
C ALA A 394 -3.51 20.63 -6.91
N ARG A 395 -4.15 20.91 -8.06
CA ARG A 395 -4.20 22.25 -8.69
C ARG A 395 -5.63 22.72 -8.89
N VAL A 396 -5.82 24.03 -8.90
CA VAL A 396 -7.07 24.65 -9.33
C VAL A 396 -7.19 24.47 -10.84
N GLU A 397 -8.37 24.06 -11.32
CA GLU A 397 -8.69 23.99 -12.74
C GLU A 397 -8.89 25.41 -13.30
N ASN A 398 -7.78 26.11 -13.52
CA ASN A 398 -7.72 27.44 -14.11
C ASN A 398 -6.47 27.57 -15.00
N PRO A 399 -6.40 28.57 -15.90
CA PRO A 399 -5.27 28.69 -16.83
C PRO A 399 -3.89 28.87 -16.16
N THR A 400 -3.86 29.28 -14.90
CA THR A 400 -2.63 29.49 -14.13
C THR A 400 -2.23 28.28 -13.28
N HIS A 401 -3.06 27.24 -13.25
CA HIS A 401 -2.89 26.00 -12.49
C HIS A 401 -2.40 26.23 -11.06
N GLN A 402 -3.02 27.17 -10.34
CA GLN A 402 -2.61 27.53 -8.98
C GLN A 402 -2.63 26.29 -8.05
N PRO A 403 -1.64 26.13 -7.15
CA PRO A 403 -1.59 24.99 -6.23
C PRO A 403 -2.64 25.13 -5.11
N TRP A 404 -3.36 24.05 -4.79
CA TRP A 404 -4.18 23.98 -3.56
C TRP A 404 -3.33 23.84 -2.28
N SER A 405 -2.14 23.27 -2.42
CA SER A 405 -1.17 23.08 -1.35
C SER A 405 0.21 23.46 -1.87
N ASP A 406 0.56 24.75 -1.85
CA ASP A 406 1.86 25.20 -2.37
C ASP A 406 3.03 24.67 -1.54
N ARG A 407 3.90 23.87 -2.17
CA ARG A 407 5.08 23.25 -1.55
C ARG A 407 6.42 23.85 -2.02
N GLY A 408 6.43 24.76 -2.98
CA GLY A 408 7.67 25.24 -3.63
C GLY A 408 8.34 26.40 -2.86
N PRO A 409 9.53 26.86 -3.24
CA PRO A 409 10.48 26.15 -4.06
C PRO A 409 11.21 25.01 -3.34
N ARG A 410 11.07 24.87 -2.00
CA ARG A 410 11.85 23.91 -1.20
C ARG A 410 10.99 23.28 -0.11
N ALA A 411 10.56 22.03 -0.33
CA ALA A 411 9.79 21.23 0.62
C ALA A 411 10.66 20.33 1.50
N VAL A 412 10.21 20.08 2.72
CA VAL A 412 10.94 19.39 3.80
C VAL A 412 11.40 17.97 3.44
N GLU A 413 10.52 17.16 2.89
CA GLU A 413 10.77 15.77 2.49
C GLU A 413 11.62 15.69 1.22
N ILE A 414 11.49 16.68 0.32
CA ILE A 414 12.30 16.74 -0.89
C ILE A 414 13.77 16.94 -0.54
N GLN A 415 14.08 17.74 0.48
CA GLN A 415 15.46 17.92 0.91
C GLN A 415 16.03 16.67 1.59
N ALA A 416 15.23 15.95 2.37
CA ALA A 416 15.64 14.66 2.94
C ALA A 416 15.86 13.58 1.87
N LEU A 417 14.98 13.53 0.85
CA LEU A 417 15.15 12.65 -0.31
C LEU A 417 16.38 13.02 -1.12
N TRP A 418 16.61 14.31 -1.37
CA TRP A 418 17.78 14.81 -2.09
C TRP A 418 19.08 14.43 -1.40
N TYR A 419 19.18 14.66 -0.08
CA TYR A 419 20.30 14.21 0.73
C TYR A 419 20.51 12.69 0.61
N THR A 420 19.43 11.92 0.74
CA THR A 420 19.48 10.45 0.66
C THR A 420 19.94 9.98 -0.73
N ALA A 421 19.45 10.62 -1.79
CA ALA A 421 19.84 10.34 -3.16
C ALA A 421 21.33 10.64 -3.37
N LEU A 422 21.85 11.79 -2.92
CA LEU A 422 23.27 12.13 -3.02
C LEU A 422 24.18 11.13 -2.30
N GLN A 423 23.82 10.72 -1.09
CA GLN A 423 24.58 9.70 -0.34
C GLN A 423 24.56 8.35 -1.07
N THR A 424 23.39 7.97 -1.58
CA THR A 424 23.20 6.73 -2.34
C THR A 424 23.98 6.75 -3.66
N GLY A 425 23.92 7.87 -4.38
CA GLY A 425 24.69 8.12 -5.58
C GLY A 425 26.19 8.04 -5.32
N ALA A 426 26.67 8.66 -4.24
CA ALA A 426 28.08 8.59 -3.86
C ALA A 426 28.52 7.14 -3.60
N TRP A 427 27.66 6.34 -2.97
CA TRP A 427 27.92 4.91 -2.80
C TRP A 427 27.98 4.16 -4.14
N PHE A 428 27.06 4.43 -5.07
CA PHE A 428 27.11 3.87 -6.42
C PHE A 428 28.39 4.24 -7.17
N ALA A 429 28.81 5.51 -7.08
CA ALA A 429 30.06 5.98 -7.66
C ALA A 429 31.28 5.24 -7.10
N GLU A 430 31.33 5.00 -5.78
CA GLU A 430 32.39 4.19 -5.18
C GLU A 430 32.39 2.75 -5.67
N GLN A 431 31.21 2.12 -5.80
CA GLN A 431 31.13 0.76 -6.36
C GLN A 431 31.63 0.72 -7.81
N ALA A 432 31.48 1.81 -8.55
CA ALA A 432 31.97 1.97 -9.92
C ALA A 432 33.43 2.47 -9.99
N GLY A 433 34.10 2.74 -8.86
CA GLY A 433 35.47 3.26 -8.82
C GLY A 433 35.61 4.77 -9.09
N ASP A 434 34.53 5.51 -9.28
CA ASP A 434 34.54 6.98 -9.46
C ASP A 434 34.58 7.70 -8.10
N THR A 435 35.77 7.72 -7.51
CA THR A 435 36.02 8.40 -6.23
C THR A 435 35.82 9.92 -6.30
N GLY A 436 35.98 10.52 -7.49
CA GLY A 436 35.81 11.96 -7.70
C GLY A 436 34.35 12.39 -7.55
N ARG A 437 33.44 11.76 -8.30
CA ARG A 437 31.99 12.02 -8.14
C ARG A 437 31.49 11.63 -6.75
N ALA A 438 31.99 10.53 -6.18
CA ALA A 438 31.64 10.14 -4.82
C ALA A 438 31.94 11.24 -3.79
N GLN A 439 33.12 11.87 -3.87
CA GLN A 439 33.50 12.98 -2.99
C GLN A 439 32.65 14.23 -3.27
N GLN A 440 32.43 14.57 -4.54
CA GLN A 440 31.61 15.72 -4.93
C GLN A 440 30.18 15.63 -4.39
N TRP A 441 29.52 14.48 -4.60
CA TRP A 441 28.14 14.28 -4.17
C TRP A 441 28.01 14.23 -2.64
N ARG A 442 28.99 13.67 -1.91
CA ARG A 442 29.04 13.76 -0.45
C ARG A 442 29.21 15.18 0.06
N ALA A 443 30.11 15.96 -0.54
CA ALA A 443 30.31 17.35 -0.16
C ALA A 443 29.01 18.17 -0.35
N LEU A 444 28.29 17.92 -1.45
CA LEU A 444 26.98 18.54 -1.69
C LEU A 444 25.94 18.05 -0.67
N ALA A 445 25.91 16.76 -0.32
CA ALA A 445 25.02 16.23 0.71
C ALA A 445 25.25 16.89 2.07
N SER A 446 26.52 17.03 2.49
CA SER A 446 26.88 17.71 3.74
C SER A 446 26.49 19.19 3.73
N LYS A 447 26.67 19.89 2.60
CA LYS A 447 26.23 21.28 2.44
C LYS A 447 24.71 21.40 2.56
N ALA A 448 23.97 20.56 1.82
CA ALA A 448 22.51 20.54 1.84
C ALA A 448 21.98 20.26 3.25
N GLN A 449 22.58 19.30 3.96
CA GLN A 449 22.22 18.97 5.34
C GLN A 449 22.42 20.15 6.31
N ALA A 450 23.58 20.81 6.26
CA ALA A 450 23.88 21.93 7.13
C ALA A 450 22.96 23.13 6.85
N SER A 451 22.75 23.45 5.57
CA SER A 451 21.83 24.52 5.16
C SER A 451 20.38 24.21 5.51
N PHE A 452 19.94 22.97 5.29
CA PHE A 452 18.59 22.53 5.63
C PHE A 452 18.30 22.77 7.11
N LEU A 453 19.16 22.27 8.01
CA LEU A 453 18.94 22.42 9.45
C LEU A 453 18.88 23.91 9.84
N ARG A 454 19.82 24.73 9.35
CA ARG A 454 19.84 26.18 9.62
C ARG A 454 18.58 26.90 9.12
N LEU A 455 18.10 26.55 7.93
CA LEU A 455 17.02 27.28 7.26
C LEU A 455 15.62 26.80 7.65
N PHE A 456 15.41 25.49 7.86
CA PHE A 456 14.09 24.92 8.13
C PHE A 456 13.74 24.83 9.63
N TRP A 457 14.74 24.71 10.50
CA TRP A 457 14.53 24.56 11.94
C TRP A 457 14.72 25.88 12.69
N ASP A 458 13.75 26.27 13.50
CA ASP A 458 13.83 27.50 14.32
C ASP A 458 14.28 27.24 15.77
N GLY A 459 14.46 25.99 16.16
CA GLY A 459 14.72 25.57 17.55
C GLY A 459 13.58 24.77 18.18
N GLU A 460 12.35 24.94 17.68
CA GLU A 460 11.13 24.33 18.24
C GLU A 460 10.20 23.72 17.18
N VAL A 461 10.09 24.34 16.00
CA VAL A 461 9.22 23.97 14.89
C VAL A 461 10.01 23.81 13.59
N MET A 462 9.67 22.75 12.87
CA MET A 462 10.21 22.45 11.54
C MET A 462 9.29 23.04 10.49
N ALA A 463 9.84 23.83 9.57
CA ALA A 463 9.08 24.29 8.42
C ALA A 463 8.70 23.10 7.51
N ASP A 464 7.49 23.08 6.99
CA ASP A 464 7.10 22.13 5.93
C ASP A 464 7.71 22.52 4.57
N ARG A 465 7.97 23.82 4.37
CA ARG A 465 8.68 24.38 3.21
C ARG A 465 9.33 25.72 3.55
N LEU A 466 10.24 26.15 2.68
CA LEU A 466 10.63 27.56 2.57
C LEU A 466 9.89 28.20 1.41
N ARG A 467 9.46 29.45 1.58
CA ARG A 467 8.86 30.27 0.53
C ARG A 467 9.94 30.85 -0.38
N GLN A 468 9.49 31.54 -1.44
CA GLN A 468 10.38 32.17 -2.42
C GLN A 468 11.27 33.25 -1.80
N ASP A 469 10.77 34.00 -0.82
CA ASP A 469 11.51 35.00 -0.05
C ASP A 469 12.43 34.40 1.04
N GLY A 470 12.49 33.07 1.15
CA GLY A 470 13.27 32.36 2.16
C GLY A 470 12.58 32.23 3.53
N SER A 471 11.39 32.79 3.72
CA SER A 471 10.63 32.63 4.96
C SER A 471 10.12 31.21 5.16
N ARG A 472 9.97 30.80 6.43
CA ARG A 472 9.48 29.48 6.83
C ARG A 472 7.96 29.40 6.73
N ASP A 473 7.43 28.35 6.09
CA ASP A 473 6.03 27.95 6.25
C ASP A 473 5.94 26.81 7.28
N VAL A 474 5.36 27.11 8.44
CA VAL A 474 5.37 26.23 9.61
C VAL A 474 4.09 25.42 9.77
N LYS A 475 3.27 25.30 8.70
CA LYS A 475 2.12 24.39 8.70
C LYS A 475 2.57 22.98 9.08
N VAL A 476 1.83 22.37 9.98
CA VAL A 476 2.13 21.02 10.46
C VAL A 476 1.53 20.01 9.51
N ARG A 477 2.39 19.24 8.84
CA ARG A 477 2.06 18.25 7.81
C ARG A 477 2.83 16.95 8.04
N PRO A 478 2.32 15.80 7.56
CA PRO A 478 2.96 14.50 7.79
C PRO A 478 4.32 14.37 7.09
N ASN A 479 4.62 15.22 6.11
CA ASN A 479 5.92 15.29 5.42
C ASN A 479 7.11 15.40 6.38
N GLN A 480 6.92 16.09 7.51
CA GLN A 480 7.97 16.28 8.51
C GLN A 480 8.43 14.95 9.14
N LEU A 481 7.55 13.94 9.20
CA LEU A 481 7.90 12.59 9.68
C LEU A 481 8.85 11.85 8.74
N MET A 482 8.93 12.28 7.48
CA MET A 482 9.84 11.71 6.49
C MET A 482 11.32 11.99 6.82
N LEU A 483 11.60 13.03 7.62
CA LEU A 483 12.94 13.33 8.13
C LEU A 483 13.54 12.20 8.97
N ALA A 484 12.69 11.41 9.65
CA ALA A 484 13.13 10.32 10.52
C ALA A 484 13.11 8.93 9.84
N SER A 485 12.57 8.83 8.62
CA SER A 485 12.18 7.56 8.00
C SER A 485 12.63 7.36 6.54
N ILE A 486 12.91 8.44 5.79
CA ILE A 486 13.48 8.35 4.45
C ILE A 486 15.00 8.09 4.49
N PRO A 487 15.80 8.92 5.20
CA PRO A 487 17.25 8.76 5.22
C PRO A 487 17.68 7.46 5.89
N PHE A 488 18.76 6.85 5.38
CA PHE A 488 19.35 5.66 5.98
C PHE A 488 20.19 5.97 7.23
N ASP A 489 20.65 7.20 7.34
CA ASP A 489 21.43 7.82 8.40
C ASP A 489 20.73 9.07 8.95
N ASP A 490 21.27 9.68 10.01
CA ASP A 490 20.64 10.85 10.63
C ASP A 490 20.83 12.13 9.79
N PHE A 491 19.84 12.48 8.96
CA PHE A 491 19.82 13.75 8.21
C PHE A 491 19.69 14.98 9.12
N VAL A 492 18.90 14.87 10.19
CA VAL A 492 18.84 15.86 11.28
C VAL A 492 19.17 15.21 12.61
N PRO A 493 19.64 15.95 13.62
CA PRO A 493 19.98 15.36 14.92
C PRO A 493 18.81 14.59 15.53
N PRO A 494 19.04 13.46 16.23
CA PRO A 494 17.96 12.65 16.82
C PRO A 494 17.02 13.43 17.73
N ALA A 495 17.52 14.43 18.47
CA ALA A 495 16.69 15.30 19.30
C ALA A 495 15.69 16.13 18.48
N VAL A 496 16.10 16.61 17.30
CA VAL A 496 15.22 17.34 16.36
C VAL A 496 14.20 16.38 15.77
N GLN A 497 14.62 15.18 15.33
CA GLN A 497 13.69 14.16 14.82
C GLN A 497 12.62 13.79 15.87
N ALA A 498 13.00 13.63 17.14
CA ALA A 498 12.06 13.33 18.23
C ALA A 498 11.06 14.48 18.44
N ARG A 499 11.53 15.73 18.39
CA ARG A 499 10.68 16.92 18.53
C ARG A 499 9.70 17.05 17.36
N VAL A 500 10.19 16.88 16.13
CA VAL A 500 9.37 16.88 14.91
C VAL A 500 8.31 15.78 14.98
N THR A 501 8.70 14.56 15.37
CA THR A 501 7.79 13.43 15.54
C THR A 501 6.70 13.76 16.55
N ARG A 502 7.07 14.29 17.73
CA ARG A 502 6.10 14.73 18.74
C ARG A 502 5.12 15.75 18.17
N ASN A 503 5.63 16.80 17.52
CA ASN A 503 4.80 17.91 17.03
C ASN A 503 3.80 17.44 15.96
N ALA A 504 4.25 16.64 15.00
CA ALA A 504 3.42 16.08 13.94
C ALA A 504 2.39 15.09 14.51
N VAL A 505 2.82 14.11 15.31
CA VAL A 505 1.93 13.10 15.88
C VAL A 505 0.85 13.73 16.78
N SER A 506 1.20 14.72 17.61
CA SER A 506 0.22 15.34 18.52
C SER A 506 -0.88 16.13 17.81
N GLN A 507 -0.67 16.51 16.55
CA GLN A 507 -1.59 17.37 15.79
C GLN A 507 -2.28 16.65 14.62
N LEU A 508 -1.68 15.58 14.12
CA LEU A 508 -2.12 14.93 12.88
C LEU A 508 -2.62 13.49 13.07
N LEU A 509 -2.21 12.80 14.14
CA LEU A 509 -2.50 11.38 14.31
C LEU A 509 -3.91 11.16 14.87
N TYR A 510 -4.72 10.44 14.11
CA TYR A 510 -6.00 9.87 14.51
C TYR A 510 -5.81 8.37 14.81
N PRO A 511 -6.74 7.73 15.55
CA PRO A 511 -6.68 6.29 15.80
C PRO A 511 -6.64 5.41 14.53
N TYR A 512 -7.04 5.96 13.39
CA TYR A 512 -7.22 5.27 12.11
C TYR A 512 -6.38 5.83 10.96
N GLY A 513 -5.45 6.74 11.23
CA GLY A 513 -4.57 7.29 10.20
C GLY A 513 -4.02 8.66 10.56
N ILE A 514 -3.27 9.26 9.65
CA ILE A 514 -2.67 10.57 9.85
C ILE A 514 -3.17 11.56 8.79
N ALA A 515 -3.64 12.73 9.24
CA ALA A 515 -4.16 13.77 8.37
C ALA A 515 -3.04 14.48 7.61
N SER A 516 -3.37 14.99 6.42
CA SER A 516 -2.45 15.73 5.55
C SER A 516 -2.13 17.17 6.03
N LEU A 517 -2.95 17.70 6.96
CA LEU A 517 -2.80 19.03 7.55
C LEU A 517 -3.39 19.04 8.96
N SER A 518 -2.85 19.87 9.86
CA SER A 518 -3.38 20.04 11.21
C SER A 518 -4.81 20.56 11.19
N GLN A 519 -5.66 20.02 12.07
CA GLN A 519 -7.05 20.46 12.23
C GLN A 519 -7.19 21.90 12.76
N ASP A 520 -6.11 22.47 13.30
CA ASP A 520 -6.07 23.85 13.79
C ASP A 520 -5.75 24.85 12.67
N ASP A 521 -5.38 24.38 11.47
CA ASP A 521 -5.13 25.23 10.31
C ASP A 521 -6.46 25.69 9.69
N PRO A 522 -6.63 26.98 9.34
CA PRO A 522 -7.87 27.51 8.76
C PRO A 522 -8.23 26.91 7.39
N THR A 523 -7.27 26.27 6.70
CA THR A 523 -7.48 25.59 5.42
C THR A 523 -7.73 24.09 5.58
N PHE A 524 -7.92 23.60 6.81
CA PHE A 524 -8.23 22.20 7.07
C PHE A 524 -9.67 21.84 6.63
N HIS A 525 -9.78 20.79 5.81
CA HIS A 525 -11.01 20.23 5.33
C HIS A 525 -11.16 18.76 5.81
N PRO A 526 -12.08 18.46 6.75
CA PRO A 526 -12.20 17.12 7.32
C PRO A 526 -12.87 16.08 6.40
N ARG A 527 -13.48 16.54 5.30
CA ARG A 527 -14.23 15.73 4.34
C ARG A 527 -13.60 15.91 2.97
N HIS A 528 -13.21 14.83 2.31
CA HIS A 528 -12.64 14.92 0.97
C HIS A 528 -13.70 15.45 -0.02
N GLU A 529 -14.88 14.85 -0.03
CA GLU A 529 -15.98 15.23 -0.92
C GLU A 529 -17.06 15.97 -0.14
N ASN A 530 -17.09 17.30 -0.24
CA ASN A 530 -18.12 18.14 0.36
C ASN A 530 -18.36 19.42 -0.47
N PRO A 531 -18.98 19.30 -1.67
CA PRO A 531 -19.08 20.39 -2.63
C PRO A 531 -19.86 21.61 -2.14
N ALA A 532 -20.65 21.48 -1.08
CA ALA A 532 -21.36 22.59 -0.45
C ALA A 532 -20.41 23.57 0.30
N PHE A 533 -19.21 23.13 0.68
CA PHE A 533 -18.27 23.93 1.47
C PHE A 533 -16.94 24.18 0.74
N HIS A 534 -16.47 23.22 -0.07
CA HIS A 534 -15.19 23.32 -0.76
C HIS A 534 -15.11 22.39 -1.98
N HIS A 535 -14.19 22.71 -2.89
CA HIS A 535 -13.82 21.82 -3.98
C HIS A 535 -13.07 20.59 -3.45
N LYS A 536 -13.29 19.40 -4.01
CA LYS A 536 -12.63 18.15 -3.54
C LYS A 536 -11.10 18.28 -3.49
N ASP A 537 -10.50 18.93 -4.49
CA ASP A 537 -9.05 19.10 -4.59
C ASP A 537 -8.49 20.08 -3.55
N ALA A 538 -9.35 20.97 -3.00
CA ALA A 538 -8.97 21.83 -1.88
C ALA A 538 -8.76 21.02 -0.60
N ALA A 539 -9.49 19.91 -0.42
CA ALA A 539 -9.35 19.01 0.72
C ALA A 539 -8.28 17.92 0.51
N TYR A 540 -8.01 17.56 -0.75
CA TYR A 540 -7.21 16.38 -1.12
C TYR A 540 -5.85 16.31 -0.43
N HIS A 541 -5.17 17.43 -0.17
CA HIS A 541 -3.96 17.48 0.66
C HIS A 541 -4.03 18.49 1.82
N ASN A 542 -5.23 18.99 2.17
CA ASN A 542 -5.42 19.93 3.27
C ASN A 542 -6.43 19.37 4.29
N GLY A 543 -6.31 18.11 4.68
CA GLY A 543 -7.05 17.56 5.82
C GLY A 543 -7.40 16.09 5.71
N THR A 544 -7.56 15.56 4.50
CA THR A 544 -7.81 14.12 4.29
C THR A 544 -6.69 13.27 4.90
N ILE A 545 -7.05 12.08 5.38
CA ILE A 545 -6.11 11.07 5.84
C ILE A 545 -5.61 10.30 4.63
N TRP A 546 -4.29 10.18 4.51
CA TRP A 546 -3.62 9.42 3.45
C TRP A 546 -2.99 8.16 4.05
N GLY A 547 -3.45 6.98 3.61
CA GLY A 547 -3.05 5.71 4.22
C GLY A 547 -1.54 5.46 4.21
N TRP A 548 -0.85 5.82 3.12
CA TRP A 548 0.58 5.59 2.95
C TRP A 548 1.45 6.34 3.98
N ASN A 549 1.00 7.50 4.46
CA ASN A 549 1.73 8.28 5.49
C ASN A 549 1.81 7.57 6.83
N ALA A 550 0.96 6.56 7.06
CA ALA A 550 1.06 5.72 8.25
C ALA A 550 2.40 4.98 8.34
N GLY A 551 2.99 4.58 7.21
CA GLY A 551 4.29 3.89 7.21
C GLY A 551 5.41 4.72 7.85
N PHE A 552 5.50 6.00 7.48
CA PHE A 552 6.48 6.92 8.10
C PHE A 552 6.16 7.21 9.56
N THR A 553 4.87 7.30 9.88
CA THR A 553 4.41 7.54 11.25
C THR A 553 4.79 6.40 12.18
N VAL A 554 4.48 5.15 11.80
CA VAL A 554 4.86 3.94 12.56
C VAL A 554 6.38 3.84 12.68
N THR A 555 7.12 4.12 11.60
CA THR A 555 8.60 4.12 11.62
C THR A 555 9.15 5.14 12.62
N ALA A 556 8.64 6.37 12.61
CA ALA A 556 9.06 7.42 13.54
C ALA A 556 8.68 7.10 14.99
N LEU A 557 7.47 6.61 15.25
CA LEU A 557 7.03 6.18 16.58
C LEU A 557 7.92 5.06 17.13
N ASN A 558 8.24 4.04 16.32
CA ASN A 558 9.12 2.95 16.71
C ASN A 558 10.54 3.45 17.03
N ARG A 559 11.07 4.40 16.25
CA ARG A 559 12.41 4.99 16.46
C ARG A 559 12.53 5.67 17.82
N PHE A 560 11.45 6.28 18.33
CA PHE A 560 11.47 7.06 19.57
C PHE A 560 10.75 6.40 20.76
N GLY A 561 10.52 5.08 20.70
CA GLY A 561 10.01 4.31 21.86
C GLY A 561 8.50 4.42 22.08
N TYR A 562 7.73 4.73 21.04
CA TYR A 562 6.26 4.79 21.07
C TYR A 562 5.63 3.61 20.31
N GLN A 563 6.19 2.41 20.48
CA GLN A 563 5.74 1.20 19.77
C GLN A 563 4.26 0.89 20.04
N ASP A 564 3.75 1.14 21.24
CA ASP A 564 2.33 0.90 21.56
C ASP A 564 1.39 1.76 20.70
N MET A 565 1.75 3.02 20.44
CA MET A 565 0.99 3.88 19.53
C MET A 565 1.11 3.42 18.08
N GLY A 566 2.32 3.04 17.67
CA GLY A 566 2.56 2.50 16.32
C GLY A 566 1.79 1.20 16.08
N TRP A 567 1.71 0.35 17.10
CA TRP A 567 0.97 -0.90 17.09
C TRP A 567 -0.54 -0.67 17.00
N ALA A 568 -1.10 0.23 17.83
CA ALA A 568 -2.52 0.56 17.79
C ALA A 568 -2.96 1.11 16.41
N LEU A 569 -2.16 1.99 15.81
CA LEU A 569 -2.38 2.47 14.45
C LEU A 569 -2.33 1.31 13.44
N THR A 570 -1.33 0.45 13.54
CA THR A 570 -1.13 -0.69 12.64
C THR A 570 -2.27 -1.70 12.71
N GLN A 571 -2.79 -1.99 13.90
CA GLN A 571 -3.98 -2.83 14.08
C GLN A 571 -5.22 -2.19 13.44
N ASN A 572 -5.39 -0.87 13.58
CA ASN A 572 -6.52 -0.19 12.95
C ASN A 572 -6.45 -0.23 11.42
N LEU A 573 -5.27 0.01 10.84
CA LEU A 573 -5.05 -0.14 9.40
C LEU A 573 -5.35 -1.58 8.96
N GLY A 574 -4.92 -2.57 9.74
CA GLY A 574 -5.25 -3.98 9.52
C GLY A 574 -6.77 -4.22 9.44
N ARG A 575 -7.53 -3.64 10.36
CA ARG A 575 -9.00 -3.69 10.34
C ARG A 575 -9.60 -3.04 9.09
N GLN A 576 -9.07 -1.90 8.65
CA GLN A 576 -9.54 -1.24 7.43
C GLN A 576 -9.36 -2.12 6.20
N ILE A 577 -8.23 -2.82 6.10
CA ILE A 577 -7.92 -3.78 5.02
C ILE A 577 -8.94 -4.92 4.98
N LEU A 578 -9.35 -5.40 6.15
CA LEU A 578 -10.36 -6.44 6.28
C LEU A 578 -11.80 -5.92 6.08
N GLY A 579 -11.98 -4.63 5.79
CA GLY A 579 -13.29 -3.98 5.65
C GLY A 579 -14.02 -3.72 6.98
N LEU A 580 -13.32 -3.81 8.11
CA LEU A 580 -13.90 -3.60 9.43
C LEU A 580 -13.93 -2.10 9.78
N GLY A 581 -15.13 -1.57 10.05
CA GLY A 581 -15.33 -0.17 10.44
C GLY A 581 -15.35 0.83 9.27
N THR A 582 -15.35 0.34 8.02
CA THR A 582 -15.27 1.13 6.79
C THR A 582 -16.21 0.54 5.71
N LEU A 583 -16.70 1.37 4.78
CA LEU A 583 -17.42 0.91 3.56
C LEU A 583 -16.44 0.64 2.39
N GLY A 584 -15.26 0.12 2.71
CA GLY A 584 -14.16 -0.07 1.76
C GLY A 584 -14.25 -1.36 0.95
N THR A 585 -13.25 -1.55 0.10
CA THR A 585 -13.03 -2.78 -0.65
C THR A 585 -12.45 -3.84 0.29
N LEU A 586 -13.09 -5.02 0.40
CA LEU A 586 -12.59 -6.12 1.22
C LEU A 586 -11.23 -6.59 0.72
N GLY A 587 -10.28 -6.73 1.65
CA GLY A 587 -8.93 -7.14 1.31
C GLY A 587 -8.08 -6.05 0.66
N SER A 588 -8.55 -4.79 0.67
CA SER A 588 -7.85 -3.65 0.09
C SER A 588 -7.98 -2.39 0.97
N MET A 589 -7.08 -1.42 0.80
CA MET A 589 -7.20 -0.07 1.37
C MET A 589 -7.42 0.96 0.27
N SER A 590 -8.25 1.97 0.57
CA SER A 590 -8.43 3.13 -0.28
C SER A 590 -7.23 4.07 -0.20
N GLU A 591 -7.15 4.98 -1.17
CA GLU A 591 -6.16 6.05 -1.20
C GLU A 591 -6.30 7.01 -0.02
N ASN A 592 -7.53 7.47 0.20
CA ASN A 592 -7.85 8.47 1.21
C ASN A 592 -8.94 7.97 2.16
N LEU A 593 -9.00 8.63 3.30
CA LEU A 593 -10.08 8.55 4.26
C LEU A 593 -10.47 9.96 4.69
N ASP A 594 -11.77 10.19 4.90
CA ASP A 594 -12.21 11.38 5.62
C ASP A 594 -11.56 11.44 7.01
N ALA A 595 -11.14 12.64 7.43
CA ALA A 595 -10.46 12.81 8.71
C ALA A 595 -11.41 12.65 9.90
N LEU A 596 -12.69 13.00 9.73
CA LEU A 596 -13.71 12.81 10.76
C LEU A 596 -14.58 11.61 10.42
N PRO A 597 -15.05 10.81 11.39
CA PRO A 597 -16.01 9.75 11.11
C PRO A 597 -17.38 10.33 10.71
N HIS A 598 -18.15 9.59 9.92
CA HIS A 598 -19.55 9.90 9.59
C HIS A 598 -20.49 9.49 10.73
N GLU A 599 -21.80 9.66 10.51
CA GLU A 599 -22.84 9.17 11.43
C GLU A 599 -22.60 7.71 11.82
N GLY A 600 -22.80 7.39 13.11
CA GLY A 600 -22.51 6.07 13.66
C GLY A 600 -21.02 5.76 13.87
N GLY A 601 -20.13 6.74 13.71
CA GLY A 601 -18.68 6.56 13.91
C GLY A 601 -17.98 5.84 12.76
N ARG A 602 -18.65 5.73 11.60
CA ARG A 602 -18.15 4.98 10.45
C ARG A 602 -17.09 5.77 9.68
N LEU A 603 -16.00 5.11 9.33
CA LEU A 603 -14.95 5.70 8.50
C LEU A 603 -15.37 5.66 7.02
N GLN A 604 -15.12 6.75 6.29
CA GLN A 604 -15.50 6.88 4.88
C GLN A 604 -14.24 6.91 3.99
N PRO A 605 -13.97 5.80 3.27
CA PRO A 605 -13.01 5.76 2.18
C PRO A 605 -13.36 6.76 1.08
N THR A 606 -12.35 7.41 0.52
CA THR A 606 -12.47 8.30 -0.64
C THR A 606 -11.25 8.13 -1.57
N GLY A 607 -11.25 8.77 -2.74
CA GLY A 607 -10.21 8.57 -3.75
C GLY A 607 -10.34 7.21 -4.44
N THR A 608 -9.23 6.60 -4.86
CA THR A 608 -9.24 5.23 -5.40
C THR A 608 -9.62 4.22 -4.32
N PHE A 609 -10.40 3.19 -4.69
CA PHE A 609 -10.93 2.23 -3.72
C PHE A 609 -9.93 1.13 -3.35
N ALA A 610 -8.84 1.03 -4.11
CA ALA A 610 -7.73 0.14 -3.89
C ALA A 610 -6.46 0.84 -4.39
N GLN A 611 -5.45 0.99 -3.54
CA GLN A 611 -4.27 1.82 -3.82
C GLN A 611 -2.96 1.12 -3.42
N SER A 612 -1.95 1.18 -4.29
CA SER A 612 -0.68 0.45 -4.16
C SER A 612 0.27 0.95 -3.07
N TRP A 613 0.34 2.26 -2.82
CA TRP A 613 1.13 2.83 -1.71
C TRP A 613 0.39 2.92 -0.38
N ALA A 614 -0.94 2.71 -0.33
CA ALA A 614 -1.72 2.89 0.91
C ALA A 614 -1.39 1.85 1.99
N TRP A 615 -0.69 0.79 1.61
CA TRP A 615 -0.15 -0.19 2.52
C TRP A 615 0.90 0.47 3.40
N PRO A 616 0.86 0.26 4.73
CA PRO A 616 1.94 0.73 5.58
C PRO A 616 3.21 0.24 4.92
N ASN A 617 4.06 1.18 4.54
CA ASN A 617 5.44 0.93 4.19
C ASN A 617 6.03 0.28 5.43
N MET A 618 5.84 -1.04 5.58
CA MET A 618 6.38 -1.88 6.64
C MET A 618 7.86 -2.01 6.29
N ARG A 619 8.55 -0.88 6.30
CA ARG A 619 9.98 -0.79 6.22
C ARG A 619 10.44 -1.59 7.41
N ALA A 620 10.98 -2.77 7.14
CA ALA A 620 11.81 -3.47 8.11
C ALA A 620 13.00 -2.54 8.37
N THR A 621 12.81 -1.56 9.23
CA THR A 621 13.91 -0.74 9.68
C THR A 621 14.79 -1.72 10.42
N PRO A 622 16.07 -1.93 10.04
CA PRO A 622 17.01 -2.64 10.88
C PRO A 622 17.39 -1.71 12.05
N THR A 623 16.41 -1.17 12.76
CA THR A 623 16.64 -0.75 14.13
C THR A 623 16.96 -2.01 14.88
N ARG A 624 18.16 -2.06 15.47
CA ARG A 624 18.52 -3.02 16.52
C ARG A 624 17.31 -3.12 17.47
N ILE A 625 16.49 -4.16 17.30
CA ILE A 625 15.60 -4.65 18.34
C ILE A 625 16.58 -5.15 19.39
N THR A 626 16.93 -4.27 20.33
CA THR A 626 17.57 -4.68 21.55
C THR A 626 16.57 -5.61 22.24
N SER A 627 16.81 -6.91 22.11
CA SER A 627 16.42 -8.00 23.02
C SER A 627 15.40 -7.58 24.08
N ALA A 628 14.15 -8.03 24.02
CA ALA A 628 13.80 -9.44 24.10
C ALA A 628 12.86 -9.87 22.96
N SER A 629 13.10 -11.08 22.43
CA SER A 629 12.25 -11.81 21.49
C SER A 629 12.01 -11.17 20.10
N ALA A 630 13.03 -11.20 19.24
CA ALA A 630 12.84 -11.31 17.79
C ALA A 630 13.80 -12.37 17.21
N PRO A 631 13.38 -13.21 16.23
CA PRO A 631 14.22 -14.25 15.65
C PRO A 631 15.35 -13.62 14.82
N THR A 632 16.58 -14.07 15.06
CA THR A 632 17.76 -13.65 14.32
C THR A 632 17.72 -14.18 12.89
N TRP A 633 17.63 -13.29 11.90
CA TRP A 633 18.01 -13.61 10.53
C TRP A 633 19.53 -13.85 10.48
N ARG A 634 19.95 -15.04 10.04
CA ARG A 634 21.37 -15.42 9.99
C ARG A 634 22.15 -14.44 9.12
N LYS A 635 23.21 -13.84 9.69
CA LYS A 635 24.31 -13.23 8.93
C LYS A 635 24.89 -14.28 7.97
N ILE A 636 24.98 -13.94 6.70
CA ILE A 636 25.83 -14.64 5.73
C ILE A 636 27.29 -14.30 6.10
N PRO A 637 28.16 -15.26 6.43
CA PRO A 637 29.55 -14.98 6.78
C PRO A 637 30.34 -14.50 5.55
N GLY A 638 30.94 -13.31 5.61
CA GLY A 638 31.82 -12.79 4.55
C GLY A 638 32.10 -11.27 4.59
N LEU A 639 31.31 -10.49 5.33
CA LEU A 639 31.51 -9.04 5.46
C LEU A 639 32.50 -8.70 6.59
N ARG A 640 33.78 -8.51 6.25
CA ARG A 640 34.68 -7.66 7.05
C ARG A 640 34.53 -6.23 6.55
N ALA A 641 33.84 -5.38 7.31
CA ALA A 641 33.98 -3.94 7.15
C ALA A 641 35.32 -3.53 7.78
N GLY A 642 36.21 -2.96 6.97
CA GLY A 642 37.48 -2.40 7.43
C GLY A 642 37.23 -1.24 8.39
N ASP A 643 37.92 -1.30 9.52
CA ASP A 643 37.93 -0.31 10.59
C ASP A 643 38.88 0.85 10.22
N PRO A 644 38.41 2.11 10.04
CA PRO A 644 39.29 3.24 9.98
C PRO A 644 39.54 3.77 11.40
N ARG A 645 40.74 3.45 11.90
CA ARG A 645 41.37 3.97 13.13
C ARG A 645 41.11 5.49 13.28
N ARG A 646 40.67 5.92 14.46
CA ARG A 646 40.82 7.31 14.93
C ARG A 646 42.00 7.41 15.91
N PRO A 647 42.75 8.53 15.93
CA PRO A 647 43.95 8.68 16.76
C PRO A 647 43.60 9.05 18.21
N GLU A 648 44.41 8.51 19.13
CA GLU A 648 44.49 8.93 20.54
C GLU A 648 45.04 10.36 20.66
N ALA A 649 44.38 11.20 21.48
CA ALA A 649 45.03 12.14 22.38
C ALA A 649 43.96 12.87 23.23
N LEU A 650 43.96 12.63 24.55
CA LEU A 650 44.13 13.63 25.62
C LEU A 650 43.74 13.01 26.98
N ARG A 651 44.73 12.99 27.88
CA ARG A 651 44.63 12.65 29.31
C ARG A 651 44.42 13.93 30.14
N GLY A 652 43.83 13.74 31.33
CA GLY A 652 43.75 14.70 32.45
C GLY A 652 42.29 15.03 32.77
N ASP A 653 41.71 14.83 33.96
CA ASP A 653 42.22 14.75 35.34
C ASP A 653 41.14 14.06 36.23
N PRO A 654 41.45 13.43 37.39
CA PRO A 654 40.55 12.58 38.14
C PRO A 654 39.91 13.29 39.34
N ALA A 655 38.57 13.37 39.36
CA ALA A 655 37.84 13.62 40.60
C ALA A 655 36.43 13.03 40.52
N LEU A 656 36.18 11.97 41.30
CA LEU A 656 35.00 11.73 42.14
C LEU A 656 34.77 10.23 42.35
N ARG A 657 34.87 9.81 43.62
CA ARG A 657 34.64 8.45 44.12
C ARG A 657 33.15 8.04 43.96
N PRO A 658 32.85 6.72 43.86
CA PRO A 658 31.49 6.24 43.63
C PRO A 658 30.65 6.25 44.92
N GLY A 659 29.60 7.07 44.93
CA GLY A 659 28.54 7.07 45.93
C GLY A 659 27.41 6.09 45.56
N ARG A 660 26.99 5.28 46.53
CA ARG A 660 25.93 4.27 46.46
C ARG A 660 24.62 4.82 45.87
N VAL A 661 24.07 4.15 44.85
CA VAL A 661 22.69 4.38 44.39
C VAL A 661 21.80 3.26 44.91
N ALA A 662 20.88 3.63 45.80
CA ALA A 662 19.82 2.78 46.31
C ALA A 662 18.81 2.43 45.21
N ARG A 663 18.39 1.17 45.18
CA ARG A 663 17.26 0.68 44.37
C ARG A 663 15.99 1.42 44.80
N ARG A 664 15.42 2.25 43.93
CA ARG A 664 14.02 2.66 44.02
C ARG A 664 13.25 2.09 42.84
N ARG A 665 12.26 1.25 43.15
CA ARG A 665 11.20 0.80 42.25
C ARG A 665 10.42 2.04 41.79
N PHE A 666 10.33 2.27 40.49
CA PHE A 666 9.36 3.21 39.92
C PHE A 666 8.03 2.47 39.68
N SER A 667 6.97 2.97 40.30
CA SER A 667 5.58 2.63 40.00
C SER A 667 5.01 3.72 39.10
N PRO A 668 4.36 3.40 37.97
CA PRO A 668 3.81 4.40 37.06
C PRO A 668 2.52 4.96 37.65
N ARG A 669 2.56 6.21 38.17
CA ARG A 669 1.35 6.98 38.43
C ARG A 669 0.94 7.73 37.16
N ALA A 670 -0.28 7.42 36.73
CA ALA A 670 -1.03 8.08 35.68
C ALA A 670 -1.05 9.61 35.85
N TRP A 671 -0.78 10.33 34.77
CA TRP A 671 -0.99 11.76 34.66
C TRP A 671 -2.46 12.05 34.37
N ARG A 672 -3.16 12.59 35.35
CA ARG A 672 -4.40 13.36 35.17
C ARG A 672 -4.02 14.85 35.24
N PRO A 673 -4.48 15.72 34.33
CA PRO A 673 -4.25 17.15 34.48
C PRO A 673 -5.17 17.70 35.57
N ALA A 674 -4.58 18.29 36.61
CA ALA A 674 -5.26 19.15 37.57
C ALA A 674 -5.46 20.53 36.94
N LEU A 675 -6.72 20.94 36.81
CA LEU A 675 -7.12 22.31 36.50
C LEU A 675 -7.05 23.14 37.79
N GLY A 676 -6.18 24.15 37.83
CA GLY A 676 -6.22 25.24 38.79
C GLY A 676 -6.97 26.45 38.21
N PRO A 677 -7.65 27.28 39.03
CA PRO A 677 -8.56 28.30 38.53
C PRO A 677 -7.83 29.61 38.22
N CYS A 678 -8.05 30.16 37.02
CA CYS A 678 -7.85 31.58 36.74
C CYS A 678 -9.08 32.12 35.99
N ALA A 679 -9.62 33.21 36.52
CA ALA A 679 -10.78 33.92 36.02
C ALA A 679 -10.45 34.71 34.74
N CYS A 680 -11.32 34.65 33.73
CA CYS A 680 -11.97 35.81 33.10
C CYS A 680 -12.78 35.44 31.85
N ALA A 681 -14.05 35.86 31.88
CA ALA A 681 -14.90 36.36 30.78
C ALA A 681 -15.14 35.54 29.48
N ALA A 682 -16.36 35.00 29.42
CA ALA A 682 -17.31 35.03 28.29
C ALA A 682 -16.87 34.58 26.88
N ARG A 683 -17.42 33.43 26.43
CA ARG A 683 -18.41 33.34 25.33
C ARG A 683 -18.90 31.90 25.12
N ARG A 684 -20.23 31.83 24.89
CA ARG A 684 -21.18 30.74 24.63
C ARG A 684 -20.63 29.35 24.21
N ARG A 685 -21.04 28.30 24.94
CA ARG A 685 -20.99 26.88 24.53
C ARG A 685 -22.38 26.40 24.12
N VAL A 686 -22.48 25.74 22.96
CA VAL A 686 -23.57 24.83 22.60
C VAL A 686 -23.16 23.42 23.05
N ARG A 687 -24.02 22.74 23.81
CA ARG A 687 -23.85 21.34 24.25
C ARG A 687 -24.51 20.40 23.24
N CYS A 688 -23.79 19.36 22.81
CA CYS A 688 -24.39 18.16 22.21
C CYS A 688 -24.24 17.01 23.21
N ALA A 689 -25.37 16.44 23.65
CA ALA A 689 -25.45 15.24 24.47
C ALA A 689 -25.94 14.07 23.60
N TRP A 690 -25.30 12.92 23.76
CA TRP A 690 -25.70 11.63 23.21
C TRP A 690 -26.71 10.94 24.15
N PRO A 691 -27.66 10.14 23.64
CA PRO A 691 -28.27 9.09 24.44
C PRO A 691 -28.25 7.71 23.75
N GLY A 692 -27.94 6.69 24.56
CA GLY A 692 -28.15 5.28 24.24
C GLY A 692 -29.36 4.71 24.98
N TRP A 693 -30.26 4.12 24.18
CA TRP A 693 -31.12 2.95 24.39
C TRP A 693 -32.29 2.91 25.41
N THR A 694 -33.41 2.48 24.83
CA THR A 694 -34.82 2.17 25.17
C THR A 694 -35.03 0.97 26.14
N PRO A 695 -36.26 0.54 26.59
CA PRO A 695 -37.57 0.65 25.90
C PRO A 695 -38.88 0.74 26.76
N THR A 696 -39.99 1.19 26.15
CA THR A 696 -41.26 0.41 26.01
C THR A 696 -42.40 1.19 25.30
N LYS A 697 -43.01 0.51 24.31
CA LYS A 697 -44.42 0.45 23.84
C LYS A 697 -45.39 1.63 24.13
N VAL A 698 -46.02 2.16 23.07
CA VAL A 698 -47.41 1.87 22.60
C VAL A 698 -47.91 2.98 21.65
N ALA A 699 -48.30 2.53 20.45
CA ALA A 699 -49.34 3.01 19.51
C ALA A 699 -49.88 4.46 19.55
N ARG A 700 -49.83 5.16 18.41
CA ARG A 700 -50.94 5.32 17.43
C ARG A 700 -50.59 6.41 16.38
N ARG A 701 -50.80 6.06 15.10
CA ARG A 701 -50.92 6.95 13.92
C ARG A 701 -52.14 7.91 14.06
N PRO A 702 -52.43 8.79 13.07
CA PRO A 702 -51.59 9.69 12.26
C PRO A 702 -52.23 11.11 12.15
N ARG A 703 -51.56 12.08 11.52
CA ARG A 703 -52.12 12.91 10.41
C ARG A 703 -51.31 14.19 10.11
N SER A 704 -51.10 14.37 8.80
CA SER A 704 -51.11 15.61 8.00
C SER A 704 -50.44 16.88 8.51
N GLY A 705 -49.55 17.44 7.67
CA GLY A 705 -49.23 18.86 7.71
C GLY A 705 -48.16 19.25 6.70
N TRP A 706 -48.55 19.40 5.44
CA TRP A 706 -47.79 20.15 4.44
C TRP A 706 -47.49 21.57 4.94
N CYS A 707 -46.27 22.06 4.74
CA CYS A 707 -46.06 23.43 4.29
C CYS A 707 -44.71 23.62 3.62
N ARG A 708 -44.78 24.17 2.40
CA ARG A 708 -43.68 24.55 1.52
C ARG A 708 -42.97 25.81 2.04
N ALA A 709 -41.65 25.79 1.84
CA ALA A 709 -40.78 26.86 1.32
C ALA A 709 -41.22 28.33 1.41
N ARG A 710 -40.32 29.17 1.93
CA ARG A 710 -39.64 30.27 1.20
C ARG A 710 -38.64 31.01 2.09
N ARG A 711 -37.35 30.75 1.85
CA ARG A 711 -36.26 31.70 1.53
C ARG A 711 -34.91 31.11 1.93
#